data_AF-A0A954UV16-F1
#
_entry.id   AF-A0A954UV16-F1
#
_cell.length_a   1.000
_cell.length_b   1.000
_cell.length_c   1.000
_cell.angle_alpha   90.00
_cell.angle_beta   90.00
_cell.angle_gamma   90.00
#
_symmetry.space_group_name_H-M   'P 1'
#
loop_
_entity.id
_entity.type
_entity.pdbx_description
1 polymer ?
#
loop_
_entity_poly.entity_id
_entity_poly.type
_entity_poly.pdbx_seq_one_letter_code
_entity_poly.pdbx_strand_id
1 'polypeptide(L)'
;MSHTLTLLGWNLCLAFPLAAFVWCVCQIRVVRLRPALCHGIWLLVLLKLITPPLLAVPVLPAWLTVDVGVDAAPWSPVSAARDTLRAADAAPRAFDSLSRDSTSGERPSSAGVTGTDRLPLTMDAAARWSPQRAANQSISNGRTTRSLGTVIAGFVSLSLLVTACFWAAASRETLRVRRLLRTTFTNPAHNKPGDLKDPQRASQLLKDVARIFGGPRAVPNLAMVQAAVSPMVWVDLFAPAKQRGAWVILSQALVDSLDDDQLRHVFAHELAHCARRDHWTNVFGFCVATLCWWHPVAWFARRELSRAAEASCDAIVLEKLSGSRKSYAQTLLKVVDFVQTRQLPQPALGLTFGSSSSLIKRFQMLATDGVKSRVSRRAWYLLAIVGVATLFLLPARAHENPNAQQTQGATKGPAKATRPATNPPSRVKDASPLAPQNDDANGDGELAKGKYYVVGSVVEADSKRPVAGANLRFLIDGEPNPDKKLLIATTDATGRFQTEVPIGSLRLWYPELKAGYWLNPAALTKALATSVDQPVATLDLEVKRGPAWPVQVTVKEGSLESMRLIVSINEVDDDDARAKWLKGEFLSFVMPLITSTTSLDQHGRGTFTQCGTSGKFVLNVSGHSRAQGIPEVSPITTEFLVDSGFDMSHVKTVRSDPVTGKAELIDERGAKATIAHANVTLTNGVPLLSFELARIKYEHQEFVGKVNDAAGKPIADVRVGISGGTKGGGSGEWPVTAITDADGKFRLRVPLLEESPDTVLNFSFNKDGFACNDSPDFPLPKKQAESIDVGTFTLKAGRWLPIRVVDQQGRPVAGAVAEPMDSYALRRMAVRTDAEGRGILKNLPAGMVGVTLMYPGQNASHKLVVSSQQANNVETTLRLKTTLAPPAIAPQPREAIAVGQAAPEWEIAAWTDGTPRALKDFRGRVVVLDFWGVWCGGCVKSIPLMQELAEKYQAKGVIFLGIHTPDGDLDQIRKLKREMGWNTATGIDRGSSVSDGASAARYSVRGYPSIIVIDREGKIAFNSGHEPQDKDAFMKDLQQLAESLQIHWPLPEGDSEVAQNAMNKLFGAMFRREIDKALETKGK
;
A
#
# COMPACT_ATOMS: atom_id res chain seq x y z
N MET A 1 -6.21 -29.17 -36.36
CA MET A 1 -5.97 -28.62 -35.00
C MET A 1 -5.54 -27.16 -35.00
N SER A 2 -4.60 -26.72 -35.85
CA SER A 2 -4.20 -25.29 -35.92
C SER A 2 -5.38 -24.35 -36.09
N HIS A 3 -6.20 -24.55 -37.13
CA HIS A 3 -7.35 -23.68 -37.46
C HIS A 3 -8.34 -23.47 -36.30
N THR A 4 -8.66 -24.52 -35.55
CA THR A 4 -9.59 -24.44 -34.41
C THR A 4 -8.97 -23.72 -33.21
N LEU A 5 -7.67 -23.87 -32.96
CA LEU A 5 -6.96 -23.10 -31.93
C LEU A 5 -6.85 -21.61 -32.30
N THR A 6 -6.60 -21.28 -33.57
CA THR A 6 -6.59 -19.89 -34.06
C THR A 6 -7.96 -19.24 -33.92
N LEU A 7 -9.05 -19.93 -34.29
CA LEU A 7 -10.43 -19.44 -34.10
C LEU A 7 -10.77 -19.22 -32.62
N LEU A 8 -10.33 -20.12 -31.73
CA LEU A 8 -10.53 -19.96 -30.28
C LEU A 8 -9.79 -18.74 -29.73
N GLY A 9 -8.54 -18.51 -30.18
CA GLY A 9 -7.75 -17.33 -29.81
C GLY A 9 -8.44 -16.02 -30.21
N TRP A 10 -8.90 -15.90 -31.46
CA TRP A 10 -9.62 -14.72 -31.93
C TRP A 10 -10.95 -14.49 -31.19
N ASN A 11 -11.68 -15.54 -30.85
CA ASN A 11 -12.91 -15.43 -30.07
C ASN A 11 -12.65 -14.85 -28.66
N LEU A 12 -11.51 -15.20 -28.05
CA LEU A 12 -11.08 -14.68 -26.74
C LEU A 12 -10.59 -13.22 -26.84
N CYS A 13 -9.89 -12.85 -27.92
CA CYS A 13 -9.57 -11.43 -28.20
C CYS A 13 -10.83 -10.56 -28.36
N LEU A 14 -11.85 -11.05 -29.08
CA LEU A 14 -13.12 -10.33 -29.30
C LEU A 14 -14.00 -10.23 -28.04
N ALA A 15 -13.74 -11.04 -27.00
CA ALA A 15 -14.47 -10.95 -25.74
C ALA A 15 -14.19 -9.65 -24.96
N PHE A 16 -13.02 -9.03 -25.13
CA PHE A 16 -12.68 -7.75 -24.47
C PHE A 16 -13.57 -6.58 -24.93
N PRO A 17 -13.67 -6.24 -26.24
CA PRO A 17 -14.56 -5.16 -26.69
C PRO A 17 -16.04 -5.49 -26.44
N LEU A 18 -16.44 -6.77 -26.52
CA LEU A 18 -17.80 -7.18 -26.15
C LEU A 18 -18.11 -6.89 -24.67
N ALA A 19 -17.22 -7.27 -23.75
CA ALA A 19 -17.40 -7.01 -22.32
C ALA A 19 -17.36 -5.50 -21.98
N ALA A 20 -16.52 -4.72 -22.66
CA ALA A 20 -16.50 -3.27 -22.53
C ALA A 20 -17.82 -2.63 -23.00
N PHE A 21 -18.32 -3.04 -24.17
CA PHE A 21 -19.62 -2.60 -24.69
C PHE A 21 -20.78 -2.98 -23.75
N VAL A 22 -20.82 -4.23 -23.28
CA VAL A 22 -21.83 -4.71 -22.32
C VAL A 22 -21.76 -3.94 -20.99
N TRP A 23 -20.55 -3.63 -20.50
CA TRP A 23 -20.37 -2.80 -19.32
C TRP A 23 -20.91 -1.38 -19.51
N CYS A 24 -20.65 -0.74 -20.65
CA CYS A 24 -21.22 0.56 -21.00
C CYS A 24 -22.76 0.52 -21.08
N VAL A 25 -23.32 -0.49 -21.77
CA VAL A 25 -24.78 -0.70 -21.85
C VAL A 25 -25.40 -0.89 -20.46
N CYS A 26 -24.73 -1.59 -19.55
CA CYS A 26 -25.17 -1.74 -18.16
C CYS A 26 -25.13 -0.44 -17.34
N GLN A 27 -24.40 0.60 -17.76
CA GLN A 27 -24.43 1.91 -17.08
C GLN A 27 -25.64 2.77 -17.51
N ILE A 28 -26.26 2.49 -18.67
CA ILE A 28 -27.40 3.26 -19.19
C ILE A 28 -28.58 3.15 -18.20
N ARG A 29 -29.11 4.29 -17.72
CA ARG A 29 -30.18 4.36 -16.70
C ARG A 29 -31.36 3.41 -16.97
N VAL A 30 -31.79 3.30 -18.22
CA VAL A 30 -32.90 2.45 -18.69
C VAL A 30 -32.60 0.94 -18.55
N VAL A 31 -31.33 0.55 -18.61
CA VAL A 31 -30.85 -0.83 -18.42
C VAL A 31 -30.53 -1.08 -16.94
N ARG A 32 -29.84 -0.14 -16.27
CA ARG A 32 -29.50 -0.20 -14.84
C ARG A 32 -30.73 -0.35 -13.93
N LEU A 33 -31.88 0.22 -14.31
CA LEU A 33 -33.17 0.06 -13.61
C LEU A 33 -33.87 -1.30 -13.89
N ARG A 34 -33.24 -2.20 -14.65
CA ARG A 34 -33.71 -3.57 -14.92
C ARG A 34 -32.58 -4.58 -14.68
N PRO A 35 -32.18 -4.86 -13.42
CA PRO A 35 -31.03 -5.72 -13.11
C PRO A 35 -31.07 -7.10 -13.81
N ALA A 36 -32.26 -7.68 -13.97
CA ALA A 36 -32.45 -8.96 -14.65
C ALA A 36 -32.10 -8.92 -16.15
N LEU A 37 -32.13 -7.74 -16.79
CA LEU A 37 -31.63 -7.54 -18.15
C LEU A 37 -30.09 -7.55 -18.16
N CYS A 38 -29.44 -6.85 -17.23
CA CYS A 38 -27.99 -6.88 -17.06
C CYS A 38 -27.49 -8.32 -16.84
N HIS A 39 -28.19 -9.11 -16.01
CA HIS A 39 -27.89 -10.52 -15.76
C HIS A 39 -27.97 -11.36 -17.05
N GLY A 40 -29.00 -11.15 -17.88
CA GLY A 40 -29.12 -11.81 -19.18
C GLY A 40 -27.99 -11.47 -20.15
N ILE A 41 -27.57 -10.19 -20.20
CA ILE A 41 -26.50 -9.75 -21.11
C ILE A 41 -25.13 -10.29 -20.64
N TRP A 42 -24.82 -10.28 -19.33
CA TRP A 42 -23.56 -10.85 -18.83
C TRP A 42 -23.48 -12.38 -19.01
N LEU A 43 -24.62 -13.08 -18.97
CA LEU A 43 -24.67 -14.51 -19.29
C LEU A 43 -24.32 -14.78 -20.76
N LEU A 44 -24.70 -13.89 -21.70
CA LEU A 44 -24.28 -13.98 -23.11
C LEU A 44 -22.76 -13.77 -23.28
N VAL A 45 -22.11 -12.91 -22.50
CA VAL A 45 -20.64 -12.74 -22.54
C VAL A 45 -19.93 -14.03 -22.12
N LEU A 46 -20.40 -14.66 -21.03
CA LEU A 46 -19.86 -15.96 -20.57
C LEU A 46 -20.13 -17.09 -21.57
N LEU A 47 -21.29 -17.08 -22.26
CA LEU A 47 -21.58 -18.02 -23.32
C LEU A 47 -20.68 -17.81 -24.55
N LYS A 48 -20.43 -16.55 -24.96
CA LYS A 48 -19.56 -16.21 -26.09
C LYS A 48 -18.12 -16.66 -25.87
N LEU A 49 -17.59 -16.56 -24.64
CA LEU A 49 -16.24 -17.03 -24.29
C LEU A 49 -16.00 -18.52 -24.60
N ILE A 50 -17.03 -19.37 -24.54
CA ILE A 50 -16.92 -20.82 -24.78
C ILE A 50 -17.51 -21.30 -26.12
N THR A 51 -18.10 -20.41 -26.93
CA THR A 51 -18.75 -20.76 -28.20
C THR A 51 -17.94 -20.22 -29.38
N PRO A 52 -17.42 -21.10 -30.27
CA PRO A 52 -16.68 -20.65 -31.44
C PRO A 52 -17.63 -19.94 -32.45
N PRO A 53 -17.15 -18.92 -33.18
CA PRO A 53 -17.91 -18.30 -34.26
C PRO A 53 -18.13 -19.29 -35.41
N LEU A 54 -19.28 -19.18 -36.09
CA LEU A 54 -19.73 -20.14 -37.11
C LEU A 54 -19.92 -19.52 -38.51
N LEU A 55 -19.95 -18.18 -38.63
CA LEU A 55 -20.06 -17.44 -39.91
C LEU A 55 -19.13 -16.21 -39.90
N ALA A 56 -18.75 -15.74 -41.08
CA ALA A 56 -17.92 -14.53 -41.26
C ALA A 56 -18.67 -13.48 -42.09
N VAL A 57 -18.55 -12.19 -41.72
CA VAL A 57 -19.28 -11.07 -42.34
C VAL A 57 -18.38 -9.81 -42.35
N PRO A 58 -18.25 -9.07 -43.47
CA PRO A 58 -17.33 -7.93 -43.58
C PRO A 58 -17.96 -6.61 -43.07
N VAL A 59 -17.54 -6.12 -41.89
CA VAL A 59 -18.13 -4.89 -41.28
C VAL A 59 -17.15 -4.03 -40.45
N LEU A 60 -15.83 -4.22 -40.52
CA LEU A 60 -14.86 -3.47 -39.69
C LEU A 60 -13.64 -2.96 -40.48
N PRO A 61 -13.00 -1.85 -40.05
CA PRO A 61 -11.85 -1.25 -40.73
C PRO A 61 -10.60 -2.14 -40.69
N ALA A 62 -9.74 -1.99 -41.70
CA ALA A 62 -8.69 -2.95 -42.10
C ALA A 62 -7.58 -3.27 -41.07
N TRP A 63 -7.52 -2.57 -39.94
CA TRP A 63 -6.62 -2.84 -38.81
C TRP A 63 -7.23 -3.80 -37.76
N LEU A 64 -8.51 -4.13 -37.89
CA LEU A 64 -9.29 -4.96 -36.96
C LEU A 64 -9.76 -6.29 -37.59
N THR A 65 -9.23 -6.62 -38.77
CA THR A 65 -9.64 -7.74 -39.63
C THR A 65 -8.50 -8.74 -39.84
N VAL A 66 -8.83 -10.04 -39.84
CA VAL A 66 -7.85 -11.11 -40.08
C VAL A 66 -7.80 -11.45 -41.57
N ASP A 67 -6.60 -11.66 -42.11
CA ASP A 67 -6.43 -12.41 -43.36
C ASP A 67 -6.68 -13.90 -43.09
N VAL A 68 -7.96 -14.29 -43.11
CA VAL A 68 -8.32 -15.71 -43.15
C VAL A 68 -8.10 -16.18 -44.58
N GLY A 69 -6.98 -16.84 -44.82
CA GLY A 69 -6.70 -17.58 -46.06
C GLY A 69 -7.64 -18.76 -46.23
N VAL A 70 -8.92 -18.47 -46.52
CA VAL A 70 -9.84 -19.45 -47.06
C VAL A 70 -9.51 -19.55 -48.54
N ASP A 71 -8.83 -20.63 -48.92
CA ASP A 71 -8.89 -21.13 -50.29
C ASP A 71 -10.34 -21.55 -50.56
N ALA A 72 -11.17 -20.55 -50.86
CA ALA A 72 -12.55 -20.71 -51.26
C ALA A 72 -12.56 -21.22 -52.71
N ALA A 73 -12.03 -22.44 -52.90
CA ALA A 73 -12.23 -23.22 -54.09
C ALA A 73 -13.74 -23.20 -54.40
N PRO A 74 -14.17 -22.56 -55.50
CA PRO A 74 -15.58 -22.47 -55.80
C PRO A 74 -16.15 -23.87 -55.90
N TRP A 75 -17.38 -24.09 -55.43
CA TRP A 75 -18.01 -25.40 -55.45
C TRP A 75 -18.42 -25.77 -56.89
N SER A 76 -17.41 -26.11 -57.70
CA SER A 76 -17.50 -26.43 -59.11
C SER A 76 -18.24 -27.77 -59.28
N PRO A 77 -19.31 -27.83 -60.09
CA PRO A 77 -20.17 -29.00 -60.14
C PRO A 77 -19.54 -30.16 -60.93
N VAL A 78 -18.75 -30.98 -60.24
CA VAL A 78 -18.45 -32.41 -60.52
C VAL A 78 -17.70 -32.72 -61.84
N SER A 79 -17.55 -31.77 -62.77
CA SER A 79 -16.95 -31.99 -64.10
C SER A 79 -15.42 -32.12 -64.08
N ALA A 80 -14.72 -31.30 -63.29
CA ALA A 80 -13.26 -31.13 -63.36
C ALA A 80 -12.43 -32.33 -62.89
N ALA A 81 -13.04 -33.32 -62.21
CA ALA A 81 -12.35 -34.53 -61.76
C ALA A 81 -12.03 -35.53 -62.89
N ARG A 82 -12.49 -35.26 -64.12
CA ARG A 82 -12.37 -36.18 -65.27
C ARG A 82 -11.09 -36.01 -66.09
N ASP A 83 -10.49 -34.82 -66.07
CA ASP A 83 -9.37 -34.49 -66.95
C ASP A 83 -7.99 -34.62 -66.28
N THR A 84 -7.89 -34.40 -64.96
CA THR A 84 -6.64 -34.68 -64.21
C THR A 84 -6.29 -36.17 -64.16
N LEU A 85 -7.30 -37.06 -64.20
CA LEU A 85 -7.09 -38.50 -64.35
C LEU A 85 -6.62 -38.92 -65.76
N ARG A 86 -6.72 -38.06 -66.78
CA ARG A 86 -6.25 -38.36 -68.15
C ARG A 86 -4.80 -37.97 -68.42
N ALA A 87 -4.17 -37.22 -67.52
CA ALA A 87 -2.79 -36.75 -67.69
C ALA A 87 -1.72 -37.67 -67.06
N ALA A 88 -2.12 -38.67 -66.25
CA ALA A 88 -1.19 -39.54 -65.52
C ALA A 88 -0.87 -40.87 -66.24
N ASP A 89 -1.73 -41.33 -67.16
CA ASP A 89 -1.61 -42.64 -67.84
C ASP A 89 -0.60 -42.66 -69.02
N ALA A 90 0.24 -41.63 -69.18
CA ALA A 90 1.16 -41.47 -70.30
C ALA A 90 2.64 -41.70 -69.89
N ALA A 91 2.99 -42.94 -69.50
CA ALA A 91 4.35 -43.30 -69.11
C ALA A 91 4.88 -44.60 -69.75
N PRO A 92 5.98 -44.51 -70.52
CA PRO A 92 6.88 -45.64 -70.79
C PRO A 92 8.35 -45.35 -70.40
N ARG A 93 9.21 -46.33 -70.07
CA ARG A 93 9.08 -47.64 -69.39
C ARG A 93 10.47 -48.32 -69.42
N ALA A 94 11.00 -48.73 -68.27
CA ALA A 94 11.88 -49.90 -68.06
C ALA A 94 12.03 -50.08 -66.52
N PHE A 95 11.73 -51.21 -65.85
CA PHE A 95 12.18 -52.61 -66.00
C PHE A 95 13.69 -52.78 -65.73
N ASP A 96 14.17 -53.71 -64.91
CA ASP A 96 13.50 -54.64 -63.95
C ASP A 96 14.56 -55.24 -62.98
N SER A 97 14.32 -56.07 -61.94
CA SER A 97 13.13 -56.75 -61.39
C SER A 97 13.36 -57.20 -59.92
N LEU A 98 12.29 -57.46 -59.14
CA LEU A 98 12.22 -58.42 -58.00
C LEU A 98 13.16 -58.18 -56.76
N SER A 99 12.94 -58.72 -55.56
CA SER A 99 11.76 -59.31 -54.87
C SER A 99 11.96 -59.45 -53.35
N ARG A 100 10.86 -59.39 -52.58
CA ARG A 100 10.54 -60.17 -51.35
C ARG A 100 11.47 -60.18 -50.11
N ASP A 101 10.79 -60.10 -48.95
CA ASP A 101 10.97 -60.91 -47.72
C ASP A 101 12.30 -60.80 -46.90
N SER A 102 12.32 -60.99 -45.58
CA SER A 102 11.25 -60.97 -44.56
C SER A 102 11.82 -60.90 -43.13
N THR A 103 10.94 -60.61 -42.16
CA THR A 103 10.96 -61.11 -40.75
C THR A 103 12.08 -60.70 -39.76
N SER A 104 11.73 -60.91 -38.48
CA SER A 104 12.54 -60.99 -37.23
C SER A 104 14.00 -61.42 -37.35
N GLY A 105 14.90 -61.06 -36.42
CA GLY A 105 14.71 -60.35 -35.15
C GLY A 105 15.81 -60.69 -34.13
N GLU A 106 15.55 -60.40 -32.86
CA GLU A 106 16.32 -60.80 -31.65
C GLU A 106 17.76 -60.26 -31.43
N ARG A 107 18.01 -59.97 -30.15
CA ARG A 107 19.28 -59.65 -29.46
C ARG A 107 19.86 -60.96 -28.86
N PRO A 108 21.02 -60.99 -28.15
CA PRO A 108 22.04 -59.95 -27.87
C PRO A 108 23.41 -60.42 -28.45
N SER A 109 24.61 -60.46 -27.85
CA SER A 109 25.22 -60.01 -26.56
C SER A 109 26.76 -60.10 -26.66
N SER A 110 27.49 -59.15 -26.03
CA SER A 110 28.88 -59.29 -25.50
C SER A 110 30.02 -59.66 -26.49
N ALA A 111 31.31 -59.42 -26.22
CA ALA A 111 32.04 -58.44 -25.37
C ALA A 111 33.56 -58.51 -25.74
N GLY A 112 34.39 -57.57 -25.23
CA GLY A 112 35.85 -57.55 -25.43
C GLY A 112 36.29 -56.69 -26.64
N VAL A 113 37.33 -55.82 -26.62
CA VAL A 113 38.54 -55.69 -25.77
C VAL A 113 39.46 -56.90 -25.94
N THR A 114 40.72 -56.83 -26.44
CA THR A 114 41.74 -55.75 -26.63
C THR A 114 42.51 -56.05 -27.95
N GLY A 115 43.37 -55.20 -28.55
CA GLY A 115 43.89 -53.87 -28.21
C GLY A 115 45.18 -53.52 -29.00
N THR A 116 45.92 -52.52 -28.49
CA THR A 116 47.37 -52.24 -28.65
C THR A 116 48.01 -51.81 -30.00
N ASP A 117 48.82 -50.75 -29.86
CA ASP A 117 50.15 -50.49 -30.46
C ASP A 117 50.38 -49.71 -31.79
N ARG A 118 51.18 -48.63 -31.63
CA ARG A 118 52.24 -48.08 -32.52
C ARG A 118 51.85 -47.22 -33.76
N LEU A 119 51.77 -45.91 -33.49
CA LEU A 119 52.43 -44.85 -34.29
C LEU A 119 53.97 -45.09 -34.31
N PRO A 120 54.76 -44.61 -35.32
CA PRO A 120 55.23 -43.20 -35.31
C PRO A 120 55.66 -42.53 -36.65
N LEU A 121 55.87 -41.19 -36.60
CA LEU A 121 56.81 -40.34 -37.42
C LEU A 121 56.57 -40.23 -38.96
N THR A 122 56.18 -39.08 -39.56
CA THR A 122 56.92 -37.81 -39.93
C THR A 122 57.89 -37.95 -41.14
N MET A 123 58.19 -36.94 -41.99
CA MET A 123 57.99 -35.47 -41.89
C MET A 123 57.97 -34.74 -43.26
N ASP A 124 57.42 -33.51 -43.24
CA ASP A 124 57.48 -32.33 -44.14
C ASP A 124 58.38 -32.24 -45.40
N ALA A 125 57.83 -31.56 -46.42
CA ALA A 125 58.51 -30.47 -47.15
C ALA A 125 57.47 -29.47 -47.73
N ALA A 126 57.82 -28.19 -47.92
CA ALA A 126 56.86 -27.13 -48.25
C ALA A 126 57.33 -26.12 -49.32
N ALA A 127 56.36 -25.51 -50.03
CA ALA A 127 56.54 -24.34 -50.89
C ALA A 127 55.45 -23.29 -50.61
N ARG A 128 55.72 -22.01 -50.90
CA ARG A 128 54.91 -20.85 -50.45
C ARG A 128 54.34 -20.06 -51.61
N TRP A 129 53.17 -19.43 -51.43
CA TRP A 129 52.93 -18.00 -51.68
C TRP A 129 51.56 -17.54 -51.16
N SER A 130 51.38 -16.21 -51.03
CA SER A 130 50.19 -15.49 -50.54
C SER A 130 50.28 -14.03 -51.08
N PRO A 131 49.37 -13.07 -50.80
CA PRO A 131 48.09 -13.13 -50.07
C PRO A 131 46.90 -12.44 -50.80
N GLN A 132 45.67 -12.54 -50.28
CA GLN A 132 44.74 -11.38 -50.10
C GLN A 132 43.42 -11.73 -49.37
N ARG A 133 42.58 -10.71 -49.12
CA ARG A 133 41.39 -10.71 -48.25
C ARG A 133 40.12 -11.21 -48.97
N ALA A 134 39.18 -11.81 -48.22
CA ALA A 134 37.76 -11.39 -48.12
C ALA A 134 36.75 -12.46 -47.61
N ALA A 135 37.12 -13.32 -46.65
CA ALA A 135 36.14 -14.19 -45.96
C ALA A 135 35.42 -13.41 -44.84
N ASN A 136 34.33 -12.71 -45.16
CA ASN A 136 33.57 -11.94 -44.17
C ASN A 136 32.62 -12.84 -43.36
N GLN A 137 32.46 -12.56 -42.06
CA GLN A 137 31.87 -13.50 -41.11
C GLN A 137 30.33 -13.49 -41.09
N SER A 138 29.73 -14.68 -40.95
CA SER A 138 28.34 -14.87 -40.53
C SER A 138 28.23 -16.06 -39.56
N ILE A 139 28.92 -15.97 -38.43
CA ILE A 139 28.80 -16.97 -37.34
C ILE A 139 27.47 -16.76 -36.63
N SER A 140 26.42 -17.45 -37.09
CA SER A 140 25.10 -17.43 -36.46
C SER A 140 25.12 -18.17 -35.13
N ASN A 141 24.78 -17.47 -34.04
CA ASN A 141 24.69 -18.05 -32.70
C ASN A 141 23.76 -19.28 -32.67
N GLY A 142 24.28 -20.41 -32.16
CA GLY A 142 23.55 -21.66 -31.97
C GLY A 142 22.47 -21.59 -30.88
N ARG A 143 21.41 -20.83 -31.09
CA ARG A 143 20.18 -20.91 -30.29
C ARG A 143 19.41 -22.17 -30.69
N THR A 144 19.27 -23.10 -29.76
CA THR A 144 18.43 -24.29 -29.92
C THR A 144 16.96 -23.88 -30.04
N THR A 145 16.46 -23.80 -31.28
CA THR A 145 15.05 -23.59 -31.59
C THR A 145 14.23 -24.81 -31.19
N ARG A 146 13.82 -24.87 -29.92
CA ARG A 146 12.76 -25.79 -29.47
C ARG A 146 11.56 -25.61 -30.41
N SER A 147 11.06 -26.70 -30.97
CA SER A 147 9.97 -26.62 -31.95
C SER A 147 8.76 -25.90 -31.34
N LEU A 148 8.02 -25.16 -32.16
CA LEU A 148 6.81 -24.45 -31.71
C LEU A 148 5.80 -25.44 -31.08
N GLY A 149 5.73 -26.66 -31.60
CA GLY A 149 4.94 -27.75 -31.03
C GLY A 149 5.37 -28.15 -29.61
N THR A 150 6.67 -28.14 -29.30
CA THR A 150 7.17 -28.41 -27.94
C THR A 150 6.76 -27.32 -26.94
N VAL A 151 6.75 -26.05 -27.39
CA VAL A 151 6.30 -24.90 -26.56
C VAL A 151 4.79 -24.96 -26.34
N ILE A 152 4.01 -25.23 -27.39
CA ILE A 152 2.56 -25.40 -27.32
C ILE A 152 2.19 -26.59 -26.43
N ALA A 153 2.85 -27.75 -26.59
CA ALA A 153 2.62 -28.92 -25.74
C ALA A 153 2.93 -28.63 -24.26
N GLY A 154 4.02 -27.92 -23.98
CA GLY A 154 4.33 -27.46 -22.62
C GLY A 154 3.24 -26.55 -22.03
N PHE A 155 2.73 -25.61 -22.82
CA PHE A 155 1.65 -24.70 -22.40
C PHE A 155 0.31 -25.41 -22.20
N VAL A 156 -0.03 -26.37 -23.06
CA VAL A 156 -1.24 -27.21 -22.92
C VAL A 156 -1.15 -28.09 -21.67
N SER A 157 -0.02 -28.76 -21.45
CA SER A 157 0.22 -29.57 -20.24
C SER A 157 0.15 -28.73 -18.96
N LEU A 158 0.74 -27.53 -18.96
CA LEU A 158 0.67 -26.60 -17.84
C LEU A 158 -0.78 -26.12 -17.60
N SER A 159 -1.52 -25.77 -18.66
CA SER A 159 -2.92 -25.35 -18.54
C SER A 159 -3.82 -26.47 -18.04
N LEU A 160 -3.61 -27.71 -18.49
CA LEU A 160 -4.32 -28.89 -17.98
C LEU A 160 -4.00 -29.16 -16.51
N LEU A 161 -2.73 -29.03 -16.10
CA LEU A 161 -2.31 -29.20 -14.71
C LEU A 161 -2.89 -28.11 -13.80
N VAL A 162 -2.83 -26.83 -14.19
CA VAL A 162 -3.46 -25.73 -13.44
C VAL A 162 -4.98 -25.92 -13.35
N THR A 163 -5.62 -26.34 -14.45
CA THR A 163 -7.06 -26.66 -14.47
C THR A 163 -7.38 -27.81 -13.50
N ALA A 164 -6.58 -28.87 -13.49
CA ALA A 164 -6.72 -30.00 -12.57
C ALA A 164 -6.52 -29.57 -11.10
N CYS A 165 -5.55 -28.71 -10.79
CA CYS A 165 -5.37 -28.13 -9.46
C CYS A 165 -6.58 -27.28 -9.03
N PHE A 166 -7.15 -26.46 -9.92
CA PHE A 166 -8.38 -25.71 -9.65
C PHE A 166 -9.58 -26.64 -9.37
N TRP A 167 -9.78 -27.68 -10.19
CA TRP A 167 -10.83 -28.67 -9.96
C TRP A 167 -10.61 -29.50 -8.69
N ALA A 168 -9.35 -29.81 -8.32
CA ALA A 168 -9.03 -30.48 -7.06
C ALA A 168 -9.34 -29.58 -5.85
N ALA A 169 -9.00 -28.29 -5.90
CA ALA A 169 -9.34 -27.32 -4.85
C ALA A 169 -10.87 -27.13 -4.73
N ALA A 170 -11.57 -26.95 -5.85
CA ALA A 170 -13.03 -26.83 -5.89
C ALA A 170 -13.72 -28.11 -5.39
N SER A 171 -13.19 -29.29 -5.72
CA SER A 171 -13.69 -30.58 -5.24
C SER A 171 -13.42 -30.76 -3.74
N ARG A 172 -12.25 -30.37 -3.24
CA ARG A 172 -11.92 -30.38 -1.80
C ARG A 172 -12.89 -29.50 -1.01
N GLU A 173 -13.20 -28.30 -1.52
CA GLU A 173 -14.14 -27.39 -0.82
C GLU A 173 -15.60 -27.84 -0.96
N THR A 174 -15.99 -28.40 -2.11
CA THR A 174 -17.29 -29.08 -2.26
C THR A 174 -17.42 -30.24 -1.27
N LEU A 175 -16.36 -31.03 -1.07
CA LEU A 175 -16.31 -32.11 -0.09
C LEU A 175 -16.29 -31.59 1.36
N ARG A 176 -15.69 -30.43 1.64
CA ARG A 176 -15.72 -29.76 2.95
C ARG A 176 -17.15 -29.31 3.30
N VAL A 177 -17.82 -28.62 2.37
CA VAL A 177 -19.24 -28.24 2.53
C VAL A 177 -20.13 -29.48 2.65
N ARG A 178 -19.94 -30.51 1.82
CA ARG A 178 -20.70 -31.77 1.93
C ARG A 178 -20.38 -32.56 3.22
N ARG A 179 -19.20 -32.39 3.83
CA ARG A 179 -18.90 -32.93 5.18
C ARG A 179 -19.65 -32.17 6.26
N LEU A 180 -19.62 -30.83 6.25
CA LEU A 180 -20.40 -29.98 7.16
C LEU A 180 -21.91 -30.31 7.09
N LEU A 181 -22.46 -30.36 5.87
CA LEU A 181 -23.85 -30.76 5.64
C LEU A 181 -24.11 -32.21 6.09
N ARG A 182 -23.21 -33.18 5.83
CA ARG A 182 -23.37 -34.55 6.36
C ARG A 182 -23.38 -34.59 7.89
N THR A 183 -22.47 -33.89 8.56
CA THR A 183 -22.48 -33.83 10.04
C THR A 183 -23.78 -33.25 10.59
N THR A 184 -24.45 -32.34 9.87
CA THR A 184 -25.79 -31.83 10.22
C THR A 184 -26.94 -32.79 9.84
N PHE A 185 -26.79 -33.64 8.82
CA PHE A 185 -27.89 -34.45 8.26
C PHE A 185 -27.85 -35.96 8.50
N THR A 186 -26.72 -36.56 8.90
CA THR A 186 -26.58 -38.04 8.95
C THR A 186 -26.50 -38.61 10.37
N ASN A 187 -27.04 -37.93 11.39
CA ASN A 187 -27.22 -38.57 12.70
C ASN A 187 -28.50 -38.13 13.46
N PRO A 188 -29.65 -38.80 13.20
CA PRO A 188 -30.89 -38.60 13.97
C PRO A 188 -30.79 -38.97 15.46
N ALA A 189 -29.71 -39.64 15.89
CA ALA A 189 -29.55 -40.12 17.27
C ALA A 189 -28.61 -39.24 18.13
N HIS A 190 -27.91 -38.26 17.54
CA HIS A 190 -27.01 -37.36 18.30
C HIS A 190 -27.45 -35.89 18.37
N ASN A 191 -28.33 -35.43 17.47
CA ASN A 191 -29.03 -34.17 17.69
C ASN A 191 -30.25 -34.45 18.58
N LYS A 192 -30.13 -34.22 19.90
CA LYS A 192 -31.32 -34.22 20.78
C LYS A 192 -32.26 -33.10 20.31
N PRO A 193 -33.60 -33.29 20.39
CA PRO A 193 -34.54 -32.20 20.17
C PRO A 193 -34.43 -31.17 21.31
N GLY A 194 -33.47 -30.24 21.18
CA GLY A 194 -33.14 -29.22 22.17
C GLY A 194 -31.95 -28.32 21.78
N ASP A 195 -30.97 -28.82 21.01
CA ASP A 195 -29.71 -28.11 20.74
C ASP A 195 -29.75 -27.08 19.58
N LEU A 196 -30.95 -26.78 19.05
CA LEU A 196 -31.20 -25.69 18.11
C LEU A 196 -32.28 -24.78 18.67
N LYS A 197 -31.99 -23.48 18.80
CA LYS A 197 -32.98 -22.48 19.18
C LYS A 197 -33.92 -22.23 18.00
N ASP A 198 -35.18 -22.59 18.21
CA ASP A 198 -36.32 -22.23 17.38
C ASP A 198 -36.25 -22.55 15.85
N PRO A 199 -35.84 -23.76 15.44
CA PRO A 199 -35.87 -24.17 14.03
C PRO A 199 -37.31 -24.28 13.48
N GLN A 200 -38.32 -24.34 14.35
CA GLN A 200 -39.73 -24.38 13.96
C GLN A 200 -40.21 -23.01 13.46
N ARG A 201 -39.95 -21.90 14.17
CA ARG A 201 -40.19 -20.53 13.70
C ARG A 201 -39.51 -20.26 12.35
N ALA A 202 -38.23 -20.60 12.22
CA ALA A 202 -37.49 -20.42 10.96
C ALA A 202 -38.10 -21.25 9.80
N SER A 203 -38.45 -22.52 10.04
CA SER A 203 -39.13 -23.37 9.05
C SER A 203 -40.52 -22.86 8.66
N GLN A 204 -41.26 -22.30 9.61
CA GLN A 204 -42.60 -21.77 9.40
C GLN A 204 -42.56 -20.47 8.57
N LEU A 205 -41.73 -19.51 8.96
CA LEU A 205 -41.53 -18.25 8.23
C LEU A 205 -41.06 -18.49 6.78
N LEU A 206 -40.16 -19.47 6.55
CA LEU A 206 -39.78 -19.87 5.19
C LEU A 206 -40.97 -20.38 4.37
N LYS A 207 -41.84 -21.22 4.95
CA LYS A 207 -43.06 -21.72 4.27
C LYS A 207 -44.03 -20.58 3.98
N ASP A 208 -44.20 -19.65 4.92
CA ASP A 208 -45.11 -18.50 4.78
C ASP A 208 -44.66 -17.58 3.65
N VAL A 209 -43.37 -17.20 3.61
CA VAL A 209 -42.81 -16.40 2.49
C VAL A 209 -42.84 -17.19 1.18
N ALA A 210 -42.59 -18.50 1.18
CA ALA A 210 -42.65 -19.32 -0.04
C ALA A 210 -44.05 -19.37 -0.70
N ARG A 211 -45.15 -19.15 0.06
CA ARG A 211 -46.49 -18.97 -0.54
C ARG A 211 -46.54 -17.75 -1.47
N ILE A 212 -45.86 -16.66 -1.09
CA ILE A 212 -45.75 -15.42 -1.88
C ILE A 212 -44.94 -15.65 -3.17
N PHE A 213 -44.03 -16.63 -3.19
CA PHE A 213 -43.14 -16.91 -4.32
C PHE A 213 -43.66 -17.96 -5.32
N GLY A 214 -44.53 -18.89 -4.90
CA GLY A 214 -45.11 -19.90 -5.81
C GLY A 214 -45.86 -21.08 -5.18
N GLY A 215 -45.99 -21.12 -3.86
CA GLY A 215 -46.74 -22.19 -3.17
C GLY A 215 -45.90 -23.43 -2.81
N PRO A 216 -46.52 -24.50 -2.29
CA PRO A 216 -45.83 -25.55 -1.54
C PRO A 216 -44.83 -26.39 -2.34
N ARG A 217 -44.95 -26.45 -3.67
CA ARG A 217 -43.96 -27.13 -4.54
C ARG A 217 -42.66 -26.34 -4.75
N ALA A 218 -42.58 -25.10 -4.26
CA ALA A 218 -41.43 -24.20 -4.40
C ALA A 218 -40.68 -23.95 -3.07
N VAL A 219 -41.04 -24.65 -1.99
CA VAL A 219 -40.36 -24.53 -0.68
C VAL A 219 -38.99 -25.24 -0.77
N PRO A 220 -37.85 -24.55 -0.63
CA PRO A 220 -36.55 -25.18 -0.50
C PRO A 220 -36.42 -25.82 0.89
N ASN A 221 -35.55 -26.80 1.02
CA ASN A 221 -35.24 -27.36 2.33
C ASN A 221 -34.43 -26.35 3.15
N LEU A 222 -34.66 -26.28 4.47
CA LEU A 222 -33.90 -25.40 5.36
C LEU A 222 -32.76 -26.18 6.05
N ALA A 223 -31.57 -25.60 6.06
CA ALA A 223 -30.41 -26.06 6.82
C ALA A 223 -29.98 -24.95 7.80
N MET A 224 -29.95 -25.25 9.09
CA MET A 224 -29.39 -24.34 10.11
C MET A 224 -28.07 -24.92 10.61
N VAL A 225 -27.04 -24.08 10.67
CA VAL A 225 -25.69 -24.46 11.09
C VAL A 225 -25.16 -23.52 12.18
N GLN A 226 -24.36 -24.03 13.11
CA GLN A 226 -23.74 -23.21 14.15
C GLN A 226 -22.56 -22.36 13.63
N ALA A 227 -22.02 -22.67 12.45
CA ALA A 227 -20.99 -21.86 11.80
C ALA A 227 -21.52 -20.49 11.34
N ALA A 228 -20.69 -19.45 11.42
CA ALA A 228 -21.02 -18.08 11.01
C ALA A 228 -21.00 -17.90 9.48
N VAL A 229 -21.88 -18.61 8.77
CA VAL A 229 -22.03 -18.51 7.31
C VAL A 229 -23.01 -17.42 6.91
N SER A 230 -22.77 -16.79 5.76
CA SER A 230 -23.78 -15.96 5.07
C SER A 230 -25.00 -16.81 4.70
N PRO A 231 -26.20 -16.21 4.62
CA PRO A 231 -27.34 -16.82 3.91
C PRO A 231 -26.92 -17.24 2.49
N MET A 232 -27.28 -18.45 2.08
CA MET A 232 -27.04 -18.92 0.71
C MET A 232 -27.97 -20.06 0.27
N VAL A 233 -28.31 -20.06 -1.01
CA VAL A 233 -28.91 -21.21 -1.72
C VAL A 233 -27.82 -22.19 -2.17
N TRP A 234 -27.89 -23.43 -1.70
CA TRP A 234 -27.04 -24.56 -2.11
C TRP A 234 -27.83 -25.62 -2.90
N VAL A 235 -27.18 -26.29 -3.85
CA VAL A 235 -27.73 -27.43 -4.61
C VAL A 235 -26.67 -28.52 -4.72
N ASP A 236 -26.95 -29.71 -4.19
CA ASP A 236 -26.03 -30.85 -4.32
C ASP A 236 -26.30 -31.61 -5.63
N LEU A 237 -25.50 -31.29 -6.65
CA LEU A 237 -25.51 -31.92 -7.98
C LEU A 237 -25.26 -33.45 -7.93
N PHE A 238 -24.56 -33.92 -6.90
CA PHE A 238 -24.14 -35.31 -6.74
C PHE A 238 -24.94 -36.04 -5.63
N ALA A 239 -26.10 -35.51 -5.22
CA ALA A 239 -27.01 -36.20 -4.31
C ALA A 239 -27.84 -37.29 -5.04
N PRO A 240 -28.29 -38.34 -4.33
CA PRO A 240 -29.27 -39.29 -4.83
C PRO A 240 -30.57 -38.60 -5.27
N ALA A 241 -31.30 -39.16 -6.23
CA ALA A 241 -32.47 -38.51 -6.83
C ALA A 241 -33.53 -38.03 -5.81
N LYS A 242 -33.74 -38.76 -4.71
CA LYS A 242 -34.67 -38.41 -3.62
C LYS A 242 -34.22 -37.22 -2.74
N GLN A 243 -32.97 -36.75 -2.88
CA GLN A 243 -32.38 -35.66 -2.10
C GLN A 243 -31.97 -34.45 -2.98
N ARG A 244 -32.25 -34.49 -4.29
CA ARG A 244 -31.96 -33.39 -5.22
C ARG A 244 -33.00 -32.28 -5.06
N GLY A 245 -32.66 -31.27 -4.28
CA GLY A 245 -33.45 -30.05 -4.09
C GLY A 245 -32.54 -28.86 -3.78
N ALA A 246 -33.11 -27.66 -3.82
CA ALA A 246 -32.45 -26.47 -3.31
C ALA A 246 -32.54 -26.43 -1.78
N TRP A 247 -31.42 -26.06 -1.15
CA TRP A 247 -31.29 -25.88 0.29
C TRP A 247 -30.99 -24.41 0.59
N VAL A 248 -31.74 -23.79 1.49
CA VAL A 248 -31.37 -22.51 2.09
C VAL A 248 -30.55 -22.81 3.32
N ILE A 249 -29.31 -22.31 3.38
CA ILE A 249 -28.42 -22.45 4.53
C ILE A 249 -28.41 -21.14 5.31
N LEU A 250 -28.63 -21.21 6.63
CA LEU A 250 -28.53 -20.08 7.56
C LEU A 250 -27.64 -20.41 8.76
N SER A 251 -26.96 -19.40 9.29
CA SER A 251 -26.31 -19.49 10.61
C SER A 251 -27.33 -19.33 11.74
N GLN A 252 -27.26 -20.18 12.77
CA GLN A 252 -28.09 -20.04 13.99
C GLN A 252 -27.90 -18.65 14.62
N ALA A 253 -26.66 -18.18 14.76
CA ALA A 253 -26.36 -16.88 15.36
C ALA A 253 -26.87 -15.68 14.53
N LEU A 254 -27.13 -15.86 13.23
CA LEU A 254 -27.83 -14.88 12.42
C LEU A 254 -29.34 -14.92 12.67
N VAL A 255 -29.94 -16.11 12.73
CA VAL A 255 -31.38 -16.26 13.07
C VAL A 255 -31.69 -15.71 14.46
N ASP A 256 -30.78 -15.90 15.42
CA ASP A 256 -30.89 -15.38 16.80
C ASP A 256 -30.79 -13.84 16.90
N SER A 257 -30.27 -13.15 15.87
CA SER A 257 -30.05 -11.68 15.87
C SER A 257 -31.02 -10.88 14.98
N LEU A 258 -31.97 -11.57 14.32
CA LEU A 258 -32.99 -10.98 13.46
C LEU A 258 -34.41 -11.18 14.03
N ASP A 259 -35.22 -10.13 13.93
CA ASP A 259 -36.66 -10.22 14.15
C ASP A 259 -37.38 -10.91 12.98
N ASP A 260 -38.67 -11.20 13.14
CA ASP A 260 -39.46 -11.94 12.15
C ASP A 260 -39.52 -11.25 10.77
N ASP A 261 -39.56 -9.91 10.72
CA ASP A 261 -39.63 -9.19 9.45
C ASP A 261 -38.26 -9.12 8.77
N GLN A 262 -37.17 -8.94 9.52
CA GLN A 262 -35.81 -9.10 9.01
C GLN A 262 -35.55 -10.53 8.52
N LEU A 263 -36.05 -11.56 9.22
CA LEU A 263 -35.90 -12.95 8.80
C LEU A 263 -36.77 -13.27 7.57
N ARG A 264 -37.99 -12.70 7.45
CA ARG A 264 -38.82 -12.74 6.23
C ARG A 264 -38.11 -12.09 5.04
N HIS A 265 -37.43 -10.97 5.24
CA HIS A 265 -36.61 -10.31 4.22
C HIS A 265 -35.46 -11.20 3.72
N VAL A 266 -34.73 -11.86 4.64
CA VAL A 266 -33.67 -12.83 4.28
C VAL A 266 -34.26 -14.00 3.49
N PHE A 267 -35.34 -14.63 3.97
CA PHE A 267 -35.98 -15.73 3.25
C PHE A 267 -36.51 -15.31 1.87
N ALA A 268 -37.05 -14.10 1.72
CA ALA A 268 -37.49 -13.59 0.42
C ALA A 268 -36.32 -13.38 -0.57
N HIS A 269 -35.13 -13.01 -0.09
CA HIS A 269 -33.93 -12.87 -0.92
C HIS A 269 -33.44 -14.24 -1.42
N GLU A 270 -33.30 -15.22 -0.52
CA GLU A 270 -32.90 -16.59 -0.89
C GLU A 270 -33.95 -17.27 -1.78
N LEU A 271 -35.25 -17.05 -1.53
CA LEU A 271 -36.33 -17.52 -2.40
C LEU A 271 -36.31 -16.86 -3.78
N ALA A 272 -35.84 -15.62 -3.91
CA ALA A 272 -35.63 -14.98 -5.21
C ALA A 272 -34.50 -15.65 -6.01
N HIS A 273 -33.38 -16.02 -5.36
CA HIS A 273 -32.30 -16.81 -6.00
C HIS A 273 -32.79 -18.21 -6.41
N CYS A 274 -33.60 -18.88 -5.58
CA CYS A 274 -34.26 -20.14 -5.93
C CYS A 274 -35.17 -19.98 -7.16
N ALA A 275 -36.06 -18.98 -7.15
CA ALA A 275 -37.04 -18.74 -8.22
C ALA A 275 -36.38 -18.33 -9.55
N ARG A 276 -35.31 -17.53 -9.51
CA ARG A 276 -34.51 -17.17 -10.70
C ARG A 276 -33.52 -18.25 -11.15
N ARG A 277 -33.32 -19.31 -10.35
CA ARG A 277 -32.40 -20.44 -10.60
C ARG A 277 -30.91 -20.03 -10.68
N ASP A 278 -30.53 -19.01 -9.93
CA ASP A 278 -29.18 -18.41 -10.00
C ASP A 278 -28.04 -19.39 -9.66
N HIS A 279 -28.33 -20.43 -8.88
CA HIS A 279 -27.38 -21.51 -8.61
C HIS A 279 -26.88 -22.16 -9.91
N TRP A 280 -27.70 -22.31 -10.95
CA TRP A 280 -27.27 -22.87 -12.24
C TRP A 280 -26.42 -21.88 -13.05
N THR A 281 -26.76 -20.59 -13.06
CA THR A 281 -25.95 -19.58 -13.78
C THR A 281 -24.62 -19.29 -13.08
N ASN A 282 -24.56 -19.42 -11.74
CA ASN A 282 -23.33 -19.37 -10.98
C ASN A 282 -22.44 -20.62 -11.21
N VAL A 283 -23.01 -21.83 -11.27
CA VAL A 283 -22.28 -23.06 -11.65
C VAL A 283 -21.74 -22.94 -13.08
N PHE A 284 -22.56 -22.47 -14.03
CA PHE A 284 -22.12 -22.22 -15.40
C PHE A 284 -20.98 -21.20 -15.47
N GLY A 285 -21.13 -20.04 -14.80
CA GLY A 285 -20.09 -19.01 -14.72
C GLY A 285 -18.81 -19.49 -14.03
N PHE A 286 -18.90 -20.39 -13.05
CA PHE A 286 -17.74 -21.05 -12.44
C PHE A 286 -17.02 -21.95 -13.45
N CYS A 287 -17.75 -22.80 -14.18
CA CYS A 287 -17.18 -23.66 -15.22
C CYS A 287 -16.50 -22.84 -16.33
N VAL A 288 -17.13 -21.79 -16.84
CA VAL A 288 -16.53 -20.87 -17.83
C VAL A 288 -15.28 -20.20 -17.27
N ALA A 289 -15.32 -19.66 -16.05
CA ALA A 289 -14.15 -19.04 -15.42
C ALA A 289 -13.03 -20.02 -15.11
N THR A 290 -13.31 -21.32 -14.95
CA THR A 290 -12.29 -22.36 -14.73
C THR A 290 -11.66 -22.84 -16.03
N LEU A 291 -12.45 -22.99 -17.10
CA LEU A 291 -11.95 -23.28 -18.45
C LEU A 291 -11.11 -22.12 -19.01
N CYS A 292 -11.53 -20.88 -18.71
CA CYS A 292 -10.87 -19.65 -19.12
C CYS A 292 -10.11 -18.99 -17.95
N TRP A 293 -9.47 -19.78 -17.05
CA TRP A 293 -8.86 -19.28 -15.81
C TRP A 293 -7.81 -18.18 -16.02
N TRP A 294 -7.11 -18.21 -17.15
CA TRP A 294 -6.09 -17.23 -17.55
C TRP A 294 -6.68 -15.98 -18.22
N HIS A 295 -7.98 -15.94 -18.50
CA HIS A 295 -8.63 -14.88 -19.26
C HIS A 295 -9.39 -13.91 -18.33
N PRO A 296 -8.95 -12.65 -18.18
CA PRO A 296 -9.50 -11.74 -17.16
C PRO A 296 -10.98 -11.38 -17.41
N VAL A 297 -11.45 -11.40 -18.66
CA VAL A 297 -12.86 -11.17 -18.99
C VAL A 297 -13.78 -12.24 -18.40
N ALA A 298 -13.33 -13.50 -18.25
CA ALA A 298 -14.15 -14.56 -17.68
C ALA A 298 -14.45 -14.30 -16.19
N TRP A 299 -13.42 -13.89 -15.44
CA TRP A 299 -13.56 -13.46 -14.04
C TRP A 299 -14.37 -12.18 -13.89
N PHE A 300 -14.17 -11.19 -14.78
CA PHE A 300 -14.92 -9.93 -14.78
C PHE A 300 -16.41 -10.15 -15.09
N ALA A 301 -16.73 -10.90 -16.15
CA ALA A 301 -18.10 -11.21 -16.53
C ALA A 301 -18.82 -12.06 -15.46
N ARG A 302 -18.12 -13.00 -14.80
CA ARG A 302 -18.65 -13.72 -13.64
C ARG A 302 -18.96 -12.76 -12.47
N ARG A 303 -18.06 -11.82 -12.15
CA ARG A 303 -18.26 -10.84 -11.07
C ARG A 303 -19.47 -9.94 -11.33
N GLU A 304 -19.62 -9.42 -12.56
CA GLU A 304 -20.76 -8.57 -12.91
C GLU A 304 -22.07 -9.35 -13.09
N LEU A 305 -22.02 -10.63 -13.52
CA LEU A 305 -23.19 -11.53 -13.51
C LEU A 305 -23.72 -11.69 -12.08
N SER A 306 -22.87 -12.06 -11.11
CA SER A 306 -23.30 -12.21 -9.72
C SER A 306 -23.83 -10.89 -9.15
N ARG A 307 -23.18 -9.75 -9.43
CA ARG A 307 -23.70 -8.41 -9.04
C ARG A 307 -25.09 -8.11 -9.60
N ALA A 308 -25.36 -8.52 -10.85
CA ALA A 308 -26.68 -8.38 -11.46
C ALA A 308 -27.71 -9.35 -10.86
N ALA A 309 -27.28 -10.51 -10.34
CA ALA A 309 -28.13 -11.45 -9.62
C ALA A 309 -28.60 -10.87 -8.27
N GLU A 310 -27.68 -10.39 -7.43
CA GLU A 310 -27.98 -9.73 -6.14
C GLU A 310 -29.07 -8.63 -6.30
N ALA A 311 -28.81 -7.68 -7.21
CA ALA A 311 -29.72 -6.58 -7.49
C ALA A 311 -31.05 -7.01 -8.13
N SER A 312 -31.09 -8.15 -8.83
CA SER A 312 -32.33 -8.74 -9.33
C SER A 312 -33.16 -9.40 -8.22
N CYS A 313 -32.50 -10.01 -7.22
CA CYS A 313 -33.16 -10.56 -6.05
C CYS A 313 -33.69 -9.45 -5.14
N ASP A 314 -32.90 -8.41 -4.86
CA ASP A 314 -33.35 -7.19 -4.17
C ASP A 314 -34.62 -6.61 -4.84
N ALA A 315 -34.61 -6.47 -6.16
CA ALA A 315 -35.75 -5.95 -6.92
C ALA A 315 -37.00 -6.85 -6.86
N ILE A 316 -36.85 -8.16 -6.65
CA ILE A 316 -37.97 -9.09 -6.44
C ILE A 316 -38.49 -9.03 -5.01
N VAL A 317 -37.62 -8.87 -4.01
CA VAL A 317 -38.05 -8.65 -2.61
C VAL A 317 -38.91 -7.39 -2.52
N LEU A 318 -38.47 -6.29 -3.16
CA LEU A 318 -39.23 -5.04 -3.27
C LEU A 318 -40.56 -5.15 -4.04
N GLU A 319 -40.71 -6.11 -4.95
CA GLU A 319 -41.98 -6.38 -5.65
C GLU A 319 -42.93 -7.23 -4.80
N LYS A 320 -42.41 -8.15 -3.99
CA LYS A 320 -43.19 -9.20 -3.32
C LYS A 320 -43.48 -8.97 -1.85
N LEU A 321 -42.62 -8.25 -1.12
CA LEU A 321 -42.86 -7.83 0.25
C LEU A 321 -43.16 -6.33 0.27
N SER A 322 -44.41 -5.96 0.58
CA SER A 322 -44.87 -4.57 0.70
C SER A 322 -44.41 -3.89 2.01
N GLY A 323 -43.24 -4.28 2.53
CA GLY A 323 -42.61 -3.67 3.70
C GLY A 323 -41.93 -2.34 3.34
N SER A 324 -41.51 -1.57 4.35
CA SER A 324 -40.75 -0.35 4.09
C SER A 324 -39.37 -0.70 3.52
N ARG A 325 -38.95 -0.04 2.43
CA ARG A 325 -37.60 -0.25 1.85
C ARG A 325 -36.49 -0.02 2.86
N LYS A 326 -36.74 0.86 3.85
CA LYS A 326 -35.88 1.13 5.00
C LYS A 326 -35.64 -0.12 5.85
N SER A 327 -36.69 -0.88 6.20
CA SER A 327 -36.54 -2.13 6.96
C SER A 327 -35.76 -3.20 6.19
N TYR A 328 -36.00 -3.33 4.87
CA TYR A 328 -35.20 -4.23 4.04
C TYR A 328 -33.73 -3.80 3.97
N ALA A 329 -33.46 -2.51 3.77
CA ALA A 329 -32.11 -1.95 3.76
C ALA A 329 -31.39 -2.15 5.12
N GLN A 330 -32.08 -1.98 6.24
CA GLN A 330 -31.55 -2.26 7.59
C GLN A 330 -31.25 -3.75 7.79
N THR A 331 -32.07 -4.65 7.22
CA THR A 331 -31.81 -6.09 7.21
C THR A 331 -30.50 -6.40 6.49
N LEU A 332 -30.28 -5.80 5.31
CA LEU A 332 -29.06 -6.00 4.54
C LEU A 332 -27.81 -5.48 5.26
N LEU A 333 -27.90 -4.38 6.04
CA LEU A 333 -26.79 -3.94 6.90
C LEU A 333 -26.47 -4.99 7.96
N LYS A 334 -27.46 -5.46 8.74
CA LYS A 334 -27.25 -6.48 9.79
C LYS A 334 -26.62 -7.76 9.25
N VAL A 335 -27.08 -8.25 8.09
CA VAL A 335 -26.53 -9.48 7.46
C VAL A 335 -25.08 -9.29 7.04
N VAL A 336 -24.70 -8.10 6.57
CA VAL A 336 -23.32 -7.80 6.16
C VAL A 336 -22.40 -7.60 7.37
N ASP A 337 -22.86 -6.89 8.40
CA ASP A 337 -22.14 -6.69 9.67
C ASP A 337 -21.83 -8.03 10.36
N PHE A 338 -22.82 -8.92 10.45
CA PHE A 338 -22.65 -10.30 10.96
C PHE A 338 -21.58 -11.10 10.18
N VAL A 339 -21.48 -10.89 8.86
CA VAL A 339 -20.51 -11.58 7.99
C VAL A 339 -19.11 -10.95 8.08
N GLN A 340 -19.00 -9.63 8.33
CA GLN A 340 -17.71 -8.95 8.47
C GLN A 340 -17.07 -9.18 9.86
N THR A 341 -17.86 -9.12 10.93
CA THR A 341 -17.39 -9.23 12.32
C THR A 341 -16.88 -10.63 12.70
N ARG A 342 -17.22 -11.68 11.94
CA ARG A 342 -16.88 -13.08 12.24
C ARG A 342 -16.08 -13.77 11.14
N GLN A 343 -15.00 -13.13 10.69
CA GLN A 343 -14.12 -13.56 9.59
C GLN A 343 -13.91 -15.10 9.52
N LEU A 344 -14.48 -15.74 8.50
CA LEU A 344 -14.21 -17.14 8.16
C LEU A 344 -13.50 -17.25 6.80
N PRO A 345 -12.59 -18.23 6.61
CA PRO A 345 -11.94 -18.49 5.33
C PRO A 345 -12.99 -18.92 4.29
N GLN A 346 -13.27 -18.04 3.33
CA GLN A 346 -14.42 -18.14 2.45
C GLN A 346 -14.31 -19.32 1.47
N PRO A 347 -15.33 -20.19 1.37
CA PRO A 347 -15.36 -21.27 0.39
C PRO A 347 -15.54 -20.70 -1.03
N ALA A 348 -14.69 -21.11 -1.98
CA ALA A 348 -14.71 -20.61 -3.38
C ALA A 348 -16.00 -20.93 -4.18
N LEU A 349 -16.94 -21.64 -3.57
CA LEU A 349 -18.25 -22.04 -4.09
C LEU A 349 -19.43 -21.58 -3.22
N GLY A 350 -19.19 -20.87 -2.10
CA GLY A 350 -20.23 -20.22 -1.32
C GLY A 350 -20.57 -18.84 -1.91
N LEU A 351 -21.86 -18.55 -2.06
CA LEU A 351 -22.30 -17.19 -2.33
C LEU A 351 -22.00 -16.33 -1.09
N THR A 352 -21.17 -15.32 -1.27
CA THR A 352 -20.76 -14.37 -0.23
C THR A 352 -20.82 -12.96 -0.80
N PHE A 353 -21.22 -12.01 0.05
CA PHE A 353 -21.55 -10.64 -0.36
C PHE A 353 -20.30 -9.95 -0.96
N GLY A 354 -20.33 -9.67 -2.26
CA GLY A 354 -19.17 -9.14 -2.96
C GLY A 354 -18.81 -7.71 -2.54
N SER A 355 -17.55 -7.48 -2.15
CA SER A 355 -16.80 -6.19 -2.01
C SER A 355 -17.63 -4.90 -1.87
N SER A 356 -17.46 -4.13 -0.79
CA SER A 356 -18.07 -2.80 -0.49
C SER A 356 -18.71 -2.01 -1.67
N SER A 357 -17.97 -1.78 -2.75
CA SER A 357 -18.46 -1.20 -4.03
C SER A 357 -19.73 -1.83 -4.65
N SER A 358 -20.13 -3.05 -4.29
CA SER A 358 -21.39 -3.68 -4.70
C SER A 358 -22.53 -3.34 -3.74
N LEU A 359 -22.24 -3.23 -2.44
CA LEU A 359 -23.21 -2.85 -1.41
C LEU A 359 -23.73 -1.44 -1.67
N ILE A 360 -22.83 -0.47 -1.90
CA ILE A 360 -23.20 0.91 -2.25
C ILE A 360 -24.15 0.95 -3.46
N LYS A 361 -23.95 0.09 -4.47
CA LYS A 361 -24.83 -0.01 -5.65
C LYS A 361 -26.21 -0.58 -5.32
N ARG A 362 -26.33 -1.52 -4.36
CA ARG A 362 -27.62 -2.03 -3.86
C ARG A 362 -28.37 -0.95 -3.08
N PHE A 363 -27.69 -0.18 -2.22
CA PHE A 363 -28.29 0.96 -1.52
C PHE A 363 -28.75 2.08 -2.47
N GLN A 364 -27.94 2.44 -3.46
CA GLN A 364 -28.36 3.38 -4.53
C GLN A 364 -29.61 2.88 -5.29
N MET A 365 -29.71 1.57 -5.54
CA MET A 365 -30.89 0.98 -6.17
C MET A 365 -32.13 1.00 -5.25
N LEU A 366 -31.97 0.66 -3.97
CA LEU A 366 -33.05 0.70 -2.96
C LEU A 366 -33.62 2.12 -2.77
N ALA A 367 -32.77 3.14 -2.89
CA ALA A 367 -33.13 4.55 -2.84
C ALA A 367 -33.76 5.08 -4.16
N THR A 368 -33.76 4.31 -5.26
CA THR A 368 -34.26 4.75 -6.56
C THR A 368 -35.65 4.18 -6.86
N ASP A 369 -36.63 5.04 -7.14
CA ASP A 369 -37.94 4.62 -7.60
C ASP A 369 -37.96 4.07 -9.03
N GLY A 370 -38.87 3.12 -9.28
CA GLY A 370 -39.16 2.59 -10.62
C GLY A 370 -38.27 1.44 -11.10
N VAL A 371 -37.48 0.81 -10.22
CA VAL A 371 -36.75 -0.44 -10.51
C VAL A 371 -37.74 -1.54 -10.90
N LYS A 372 -37.42 -2.33 -11.95
CA LYS A 372 -38.30 -3.40 -12.44
C LYS A 372 -37.60 -4.76 -12.42
N SER A 373 -38.13 -5.65 -11.59
CA SER A 373 -37.75 -7.06 -11.45
C SER A 373 -37.92 -7.87 -12.74
N ARG A 374 -38.99 -7.61 -13.51
CA ARG A 374 -39.37 -8.40 -14.69
C ARG A 374 -38.90 -7.76 -16.00
N VAL A 375 -38.23 -8.56 -16.83
CA VAL A 375 -37.93 -8.26 -18.24
C VAL A 375 -39.13 -8.66 -19.11
N SER A 376 -39.53 -7.81 -20.05
CA SER A 376 -40.66 -8.12 -20.95
C SER A 376 -40.33 -9.26 -21.92
N ARG A 377 -41.34 -10.03 -22.35
CA ARG A 377 -41.14 -11.09 -23.37
C ARG A 377 -40.48 -10.55 -24.64
N ARG A 378 -40.86 -9.36 -25.10
CA ARG A 378 -40.24 -8.67 -26.27
C ARG A 378 -38.75 -8.39 -26.05
N ALA A 379 -38.35 -7.95 -24.86
CA ALA A 379 -36.94 -7.74 -24.54
C ALA A 379 -36.14 -9.05 -24.44
N TRP A 380 -36.76 -10.14 -23.96
CA TRP A 380 -36.15 -11.48 -24.02
C TRP A 380 -35.97 -11.98 -25.46
N TYR A 381 -36.96 -11.79 -26.34
CA TYR A 381 -36.81 -12.13 -27.77
C TYR A 381 -35.71 -11.30 -28.45
N LEU A 382 -35.64 -9.99 -28.19
CA LEU A 382 -34.55 -9.15 -28.71
C LEU A 382 -33.18 -9.58 -28.18
N LEU A 383 -33.07 -9.92 -26.89
CA LEU A 383 -31.82 -10.41 -26.30
C LEU A 383 -31.42 -11.79 -26.84
N ALA A 384 -32.40 -12.65 -27.16
CA ALA A 384 -32.14 -13.92 -27.85
C ALA A 384 -31.67 -13.70 -29.30
N ILE A 385 -32.30 -12.78 -30.05
CA ILE A 385 -31.91 -12.44 -31.44
C ILE A 385 -30.51 -11.82 -31.47
N VAL A 386 -30.19 -10.89 -30.56
CA VAL A 386 -28.85 -10.29 -30.43
C VAL A 386 -27.84 -11.32 -29.92
N GLY A 387 -28.24 -12.22 -29.01
CA GLY A 387 -27.41 -13.35 -28.58
C GLY A 387 -27.04 -14.25 -29.75
N VAL A 388 -28.01 -14.67 -30.56
CA VAL A 388 -27.79 -15.40 -31.81
C VAL A 388 -26.84 -14.61 -32.72
N ALA A 389 -27.18 -13.37 -33.09
CA ALA A 389 -26.33 -12.57 -33.99
C ALA A 389 -24.88 -12.44 -33.50
N THR A 390 -24.66 -12.19 -32.21
CA THR A 390 -23.30 -12.05 -31.63
C THR A 390 -22.57 -13.39 -31.45
N LEU A 391 -23.29 -14.51 -31.30
CA LEU A 391 -22.69 -15.85 -31.35
C LEU A 391 -22.12 -16.16 -32.75
N PHE A 392 -22.86 -15.83 -33.81
CA PHE A 392 -22.53 -16.29 -35.17
C PHE A 392 -21.41 -15.51 -35.90
N LEU A 393 -21.07 -14.27 -35.52
CA LEU A 393 -20.23 -13.37 -36.34
C LEU A 393 -18.69 -13.43 -36.11
N LEU A 394 -17.94 -13.23 -37.20
CA LEU A 394 -16.50 -12.92 -37.31
C LEU A 394 -16.29 -11.80 -38.35
N PRO A 395 -15.42 -10.79 -38.12
CA PRO A 395 -15.09 -9.78 -39.14
C PRO A 395 -14.04 -10.27 -40.14
N ALA A 396 -14.32 -10.12 -41.44
CA ALA A 396 -13.42 -10.47 -42.54
C ALA A 396 -13.16 -9.27 -43.47
N ARG A 397 -12.06 -9.30 -44.24
CA ARG A 397 -11.77 -8.30 -45.29
C ARG A 397 -12.57 -8.56 -46.56
N ALA A 398 -12.89 -7.50 -47.28
CA ALA A 398 -13.09 -7.56 -48.74
C ALA A 398 -11.72 -7.43 -49.43
N HIS A 399 -11.52 -8.14 -50.53
CA HIS A 399 -10.26 -8.10 -51.27
C HIS A 399 -10.27 -6.95 -52.28
N GLU A 400 -9.34 -6.00 -52.15
CA GLU A 400 -9.04 -5.04 -53.23
C GLU A 400 -7.96 -5.61 -54.17
N ASN A 401 -7.98 -5.14 -55.42
CA ASN A 401 -7.24 -5.75 -56.52
C ASN A 401 -5.85 -5.10 -56.68
N PRO A 402 -4.70 -5.82 -56.58
CA PRO A 402 -3.39 -5.19 -56.37
C PRO A 402 -2.81 -4.32 -57.52
N ASN A 403 -3.52 -4.18 -58.64
CA ASN A 403 -2.94 -3.72 -59.91
C ASN A 403 -3.00 -2.19 -60.14
N ALA A 404 -3.10 -1.38 -59.07
CA ALA A 404 -3.48 0.03 -59.13
C ALA A 404 -2.38 1.06 -58.77
N GLN A 405 -1.17 0.63 -58.40
CA GLN A 405 -0.09 1.53 -57.94
C GLN A 405 1.25 1.34 -58.68
N GLN A 406 1.23 1.55 -60.00
CA GLN A 406 2.43 1.86 -60.79
C GLN A 406 2.17 3.02 -61.77
N THR A 407 2.02 4.24 -61.27
CA THR A 407 2.16 5.45 -62.12
C THR A 407 2.53 6.68 -61.30
N GLN A 408 3.41 7.52 -61.87
CA GLN A 408 3.82 8.86 -61.41
C GLN A 408 4.65 8.87 -60.09
N GLY A 409 5.74 9.65 -59.98
CA GLY A 409 6.39 10.52 -60.97
C GLY A 409 6.99 11.77 -60.30
N ALA A 410 8.31 11.91 -60.29
CA ALA A 410 8.98 13.01 -59.57
C ALA A 410 9.08 14.31 -60.40
N THR A 411 9.17 15.49 -59.75
CA THR A 411 10.03 16.62 -60.21
C THR A 411 10.14 17.81 -59.22
N LYS A 412 11.36 18.41 -59.18
CA LYS A 412 11.72 19.85 -58.95
C LYS A 412 11.59 20.51 -57.55
N GLY A 413 12.67 21.24 -57.19
CA GLY A 413 12.69 22.51 -56.41
C GLY A 413 13.22 23.65 -57.31
N PRO A 414 14.00 24.68 -56.85
CA PRO A 414 14.48 25.01 -55.48
C PRO A 414 14.52 26.55 -55.14
N ALA A 415 15.34 26.95 -54.13
CA ALA A 415 15.92 28.31 -53.85
C ALA A 415 15.06 29.35 -53.05
N LYS A 416 15.59 30.39 -52.34
CA LYS A 416 16.97 30.87 -52.05
C LYS A 416 17.08 31.90 -50.85
N ALA A 417 18.14 31.81 -50.02
CA ALA A 417 18.88 32.88 -49.24
C ALA A 417 18.13 33.89 -48.29
N THR A 418 18.73 34.75 -47.42
CA THR A 418 20.15 35.17 -47.14
C THR A 418 20.40 35.62 -45.66
N ARG A 419 21.68 35.77 -45.24
CA ARG A 419 22.24 36.41 -43.99
C ARG A 419 22.62 37.92 -44.23
N PRO A 420 23.29 38.75 -43.35
CA PRO A 420 24.08 38.58 -42.08
C PRO A 420 23.63 39.50 -40.89
N ALA A 421 24.23 39.66 -39.67
CA ALA A 421 25.39 39.13 -38.90
C ALA A 421 26.69 39.99 -38.71
N THR A 422 26.95 40.55 -37.50
CA THR A 422 28.22 41.25 -37.04
C THR A 422 28.50 41.18 -35.52
N ASN A 423 29.78 41.27 -35.11
CA ASN A 423 30.30 41.39 -33.71
C ASN A 423 31.09 42.73 -33.52
N PRO A 424 31.48 43.12 -32.29
CA PRO A 424 32.93 43.06 -31.93
C PRO A 424 33.25 42.71 -30.43
N PRO A 425 34.54 42.54 -30.02
CA PRO A 425 34.94 41.97 -28.72
C PRO A 425 35.93 42.81 -27.84
N SER A 426 36.49 42.19 -26.78
CA SER A 426 37.65 42.61 -25.92
C SER A 426 37.35 43.54 -24.71
N ARG A 427 38.14 43.63 -23.61
CA ARG A 427 39.10 42.74 -22.87
C ARG A 427 39.46 43.46 -21.52
N VAL A 428 40.23 42.80 -20.64
CA VAL A 428 40.97 43.35 -19.45
C VAL A 428 40.16 43.40 -18.13
N LYS A 429 40.75 43.37 -16.91
CA LYS A 429 41.71 42.43 -16.25
C LYS A 429 41.89 42.91 -14.78
N ASP A 430 42.36 42.03 -13.89
CA ASP A 430 43.05 42.29 -12.60
C ASP A 430 42.38 43.20 -11.53
N ALA A 431 42.14 42.64 -10.33
CA ALA A 431 42.75 43.10 -9.05
C ALA A 431 41.96 42.61 -7.81
N SER A 432 42.60 41.74 -7.02
CA SER A 432 42.45 41.67 -5.56
C SER A 432 43.86 41.85 -5.01
N PRO A 433 44.08 42.60 -3.91
CA PRO A 433 44.43 41.92 -2.67
C PRO A 433 44.06 42.67 -1.36
N LEU A 434 44.55 42.10 -0.25
CA LEU A 434 44.74 42.67 1.10
C LEU A 434 43.50 42.76 2.03
N ALA A 435 43.49 41.83 2.99
CA ALA A 435 42.88 42.03 4.29
C ALA A 435 43.90 42.69 5.25
N PRO A 436 43.46 43.48 6.25
CA PRO A 436 44.24 43.74 7.45
C PRO A 436 44.25 42.50 8.36
N GLN A 437 45.29 42.36 9.19
CA GLN A 437 45.28 41.45 10.33
C GLN A 437 44.87 42.21 11.61
N ASN A 438 44.35 41.44 12.56
CA ASN A 438 44.13 41.65 14.01
C ASN A 438 44.46 43.02 14.65
N ASP A 439 43.60 43.42 15.60
CA ASP A 439 43.94 43.29 17.04
C ASP A 439 42.63 43.31 17.89
N ASP A 440 42.76 43.13 19.20
CA ASP A 440 41.73 42.53 20.07
C ASP A 440 40.55 43.41 20.54
N ALA A 441 39.49 42.70 20.99
CA ALA A 441 38.47 43.07 21.97
C ALA A 441 37.45 44.20 21.64
N ASN A 442 36.22 43.81 21.28
CA ASN A 442 35.08 43.71 22.23
C ASN A 442 33.73 43.43 21.51
N GLY A 443 32.94 42.51 22.07
CA GLY A 443 31.46 42.49 21.91
C GLY A 443 30.83 41.81 20.68
N ASP A 444 29.51 41.68 20.78
CA ASP A 444 28.50 41.80 19.71
C ASP A 444 28.43 40.75 18.57
N GLY A 445 28.87 39.51 18.84
CA GLY A 445 28.09 38.31 18.46
C GLY A 445 27.78 38.06 16.97
N GLU A 446 28.72 38.31 16.05
CA GLU A 446 28.50 38.02 14.62
C GLU A 446 28.41 36.50 14.33
N LEU A 447 27.28 36.04 13.80
CA LEU A 447 27.06 34.64 13.41
C LEU A 447 27.91 34.28 12.16
N ALA A 448 28.98 33.52 12.38
CA ALA A 448 29.95 33.16 11.35
C ALA A 448 29.34 32.46 10.12
N LYS A 449 29.59 33.02 8.93
CA LYS A 449 29.11 32.51 7.64
C LYS A 449 29.53 31.06 7.42
N GLY A 450 28.55 30.18 7.21
CA GLY A 450 28.75 28.78 6.80
C GLY A 450 28.54 27.72 7.89
N LYS A 451 28.24 28.12 9.13
CA LYS A 451 27.84 27.19 10.20
C LYS A 451 26.32 27.21 10.41
N TYR A 452 25.75 26.03 10.63
CA TYR A 452 24.31 25.82 10.83
C TYR A 452 24.10 25.17 12.20
N TYR A 453 23.03 25.56 12.90
CA TYR A 453 22.83 25.16 14.29
C TYR A 453 21.40 24.67 14.56
N VAL A 454 21.26 23.73 15.49
CA VAL A 454 20.04 23.59 16.28
C VAL A 454 20.29 24.22 17.64
N VAL A 455 19.40 25.12 18.05
CA VAL A 455 19.42 25.79 19.36
C VAL A 455 18.08 25.63 20.06
N GLY A 456 18.05 25.84 21.37
CA GLY A 456 16.80 25.96 22.11
C GLY A 456 17.00 25.76 23.61
N SER A 457 15.89 25.55 24.31
CA SER A 457 15.85 25.31 25.74
C SER A 457 15.02 24.08 26.12
N VAL A 458 15.31 23.51 27.28
CA VAL A 458 14.49 22.48 27.94
C VAL A 458 14.04 23.04 29.28
N VAL A 459 12.73 23.17 29.46
CA VAL A 459 12.12 23.77 30.66
C VAL A 459 11.03 22.88 31.24
N GLU A 460 10.81 22.98 32.55
CA GLU A 460 9.64 22.38 33.20
C GLU A 460 8.34 23.03 32.68
N ALA A 461 7.38 22.23 32.23
CA ALA A 461 6.13 22.71 31.65
C ALA A 461 5.35 23.65 32.60
N ASP A 462 5.25 23.27 33.87
CA ASP A 462 4.40 23.97 34.86
C ASP A 462 5.13 25.12 35.55
N SER A 463 6.42 24.97 35.84
CA SER A 463 7.22 25.94 36.61
C SER A 463 8.14 26.83 35.76
N LYS A 464 8.27 26.53 34.46
CA LYS A 464 9.21 27.12 33.48
C LYS A 464 10.68 27.15 33.94
N ARG A 465 11.05 26.33 34.93
CA ARG A 465 12.43 26.20 35.42
C ARG A 465 13.31 25.51 34.37
N PRO A 466 14.58 25.94 34.21
CA PRO A 466 15.50 25.32 33.27
C PRO A 466 15.92 23.91 33.71
N VAL A 467 16.02 22.99 32.77
CA VAL A 467 16.41 21.59 33.00
C VAL A 467 17.81 21.35 32.42
N ALA A 468 18.82 21.40 33.28
CA ALA A 468 20.21 21.15 32.93
C ALA A 468 20.55 19.65 32.79
N GLY A 469 21.54 19.33 31.94
CA GLY A 469 22.02 17.95 31.70
C GLY A 469 21.10 17.03 30.88
N ALA A 470 20.10 17.56 30.16
CA ALA A 470 19.31 16.79 29.20
C ALA A 470 20.11 16.54 27.91
N ASN A 471 20.18 15.28 27.46
CA ASN A 471 20.89 14.85 26.25
C ASN A 471 19.92 14.71 25.08
N LEU A 472 19.83 15.76 24.26
CA LEU A 472 19.00 15.79 23.05
C LEU A 472 19.74 15.13 21.90
N ARG A 473 19.04 14.26 21.18
CA ARG A 473 19.60 13.44 20.09
C ARG A 473 18.96 13.81 18.76
N PHE A 474 19.78 14.12 17.76
CA PHE A 474 19.33 14.55 16.44
C PHE A 474 19.76 13.54 15.38
N LEU A 475 18.77 12.90 14.75
CA LEU A 475 18.96 12.07 13.58
C LEU A 475 19.03 12.96 12.33
N ILE A 476 20.07 12.79 11.51
CA ILE A 476 20.24 13.51 10.24
C ILE A 476 19.61 12.70 9.11
N ASP A 477 18.61 13.28 8.44
CA ASP A 477 17.95 12.63 7.31
C ASP A 477 18.84 12.69 6.06
N GLY A 478 18.88 11.57 5.34
CA GLY A 478 19.72 11.39 4.15
C GLY A 478 21.23 11.28 4.40
N GLU A 479 21.71 11.27 5.65
CA GLU A 479 23.13 11.05 5.94
C GLU A 479 23.50 9.56 5.75
N PRO A 480 24.42 9.21 4.82
CA PRO A 480 24.80 7.83 4.55
C PRO A 480 25.86 7.28 5.53
N ASN A 481 26.64 8.13 6.19
CA ASN A 481 27.62 7.68 7.18
C ASN A 481 26.93 7.47 8.54
N PRO A 482 26.89 6.25 9.09
CA PRO A 482 26.20 5.96 10.35
C PRO A 482 26.79 6.75 11.54
N ASP A 483 28.10 6.96 11.57
CA ASP A 483 28.82 7.67 12.64
C ASP A 483 28.50 9.17 12.67
N LYS A 484 28.04 9.71 11.54
CA LYS A 484 27.60 11.11 11.40
C LYS A 484 26.08 11.27 11.48
N LYS A 485 25.33 10.18 11.42
CA LYS A 485 23.87 10.18 11.31
C LYS A 485 23.16 10.56 12.61
N LEU A 486 23.84 10.48 13.76
CA LEU A 486 23.32 10.85 15.06
C LEU A 486 24.23 11.89 15.73
N LEU A 487 23.69 13.08 15.99
CA LEU A 487 24.33 14.12 16.79
C LEU A 487 23.71 14.17 18.19
N ILE A 488 24.48 14.62 19.18
CA ILE A 488 24.02 14.80 20.56
C ILE A 488 24.31 16.23 21.00
N ALA A 489 23.36 16.85 21.69
CA ALA A 489 23.53 18.13 22.37
C ALA A 489 23.13 17.99 23.84
N THR A 490 23.90 18.54 24.75
CA THR A 490 23.59 18.54 26.19
C THR A 490 23.21 19.95 26.63
N THR A 491 22.14 20.09 27.41
CA THR A 491 21.71 21.39 27.94
C THR A 491 22.61 21.86 29.09
N ASP A 492 22.98 23.14 29.07
CA ASP A 492 23.76 23.83 30.09
C ASP A 492 22.98 24.07 31.40
N ALA A 493 23.60 24.78 32.36
CA ALA A 493 22.98 25.14 33.64
C ALA A 493 21.74 26.06 33.52
N THR A 494 21.56 26.73 32.38
CA THR A 494 20.38 27.55 32.03
C THR A 494 19.33 26.75 31.25
N GLY A 495 19.50 25.43 31.11
CA GLY A 495 18.63 24.55 30.34
C GLY A 495 18.72 24.76 28.83
N ARG A 496 19.70 25.55 28.35
CA ARG A 496 19.87 25.87 26.93
C ARG A 496 20.87 24.95 26.27
N PHE A 497 20.71 24.72 24.98
CA PHE A 497 21.67 23.96 24.18
C PHE A 497 21.88 24.61 22.81
N GLN A 498 23.05 24.33 22.24
CA GLN A 498 23.41 24.64 20.86
C GLN A 498 24.25 23.48 20.33
N THR A 499 23.98 23.03 19.11
CA THR A 499 24.82 22.04 18.42
C THR A 499 24.93 22.36 16.93
N GLU A 500 26.10 22.11 16.35
CA GLU A 500 26.39 22.37 14.94
C GLU A 500 25.89 21.19 14.09
N VAL A 501 25.19 21.50 13.00
CA VAL A 501 24.52 20.53 12.12
C VAL A 501 24.84 20.84 10.65
N PRO A 502 24.70 19.88 9.71
CA PRO A 502 24.68 20.21 8.29
C PRO A 502 23.38 20.92 7.90
N ILE A 503 23.35 21.53 6.70
CA ILE A 503 22.10 21.83 5.98
C ILE A 503 21.32 20.53 5.78
N GLY A 504 20.02 20.52 6.08
CA GLY A 504 19.14 19.40 5.78
C GLY A 504 17.96 19.26 6.75
N SER A 505 17.21 18.17 6.59
CA SER A 505 16.19 17.76 7.55
C SER A 505 16.81 16.99 8.72
N LEU A 506 16.29 17.25 9.92
CA LEU A 506 16.76 16.77 11.20
C LEU A 506 15.55 16.35 12.05
N ARG A 507 15.69 15.31 12.88
CA ARG A 507 14.60 14.84 13.76
C ARG A 507 15.12 14.51 15.16
N LEU A 508 14.34 14.88 16.18
CA LEU A 508 14.62 14.52 17.58
C LEU A 508 14.38 13.01 17.77
N TRP A 509 15.38 12.29 18.30
CA TRP A 509 15.43 10.82 18.25
C TRP A 509 15.80 10.22 19.61
N TYR A 510 14.79 9.94 20.44
CA TYR A 510 14.91 9.39 21.80
C TYR A 510 15.87 10.19 22.70
N PRO A 511 15.50 11.43 23.08
CA PRO A 511 16.28 12.25 24.02
C PRO A 511 16.38 11.56 25.39
N GLU A 512 17.56 11.62 26.00
CA GLU A 512 17.79 11.12 27.35
C GLU A 512 17.72 12.29 28.34
N LEU A 513 16.58 12.38 29.04
CA LEU A 513 16.36 13.40 30.07
C LEU A 513 16.96 12.96 31.41
N LYS A 514 17.20 13.93 32.30
CA LYS A 514 17.53 13.64 33.70
C LYS A 514 16.35 12.93 34.38
N ALA A 515 16.65 11.93 35.20
CA ALA A 515 15.66 11.16 35.94
C ALA A 515 14.68 12.08 36.72
N GLY A 516 13.39 11.76 36.63
CA GLY A 516 12.29 12.58 37.17
C GLY A 516 11.65 13.54 36.15
N TYR A 517 12.20 13.65 34.93
CA TYR A 517 11.58 14.36 33.81
C TYR A 517 11.21 13.43 32.65
N TRP A 518 10.10 13.72 31.99
CA TRP A 518 9.62 13.06 30.77
C TRP A 518 9.14 14.09 29.74
N LEU A 519 9.15 13.74 28.45
CA LEU A 519 8.77 14.65 27.36
C LEU A 519 7.36 14.32 26.85
N ASN A 520 6.53 15.33 26.59
CA ASN A 520 5.28 15.10 25.85
C ASN A 520 5.64 14.53 24.45
N PRO A 521 5.18 13.33 24.07
CA PRO A 521 5.62 12.69 22.83
C PRO A 521 5.28 13.47 21.55
N ALA A 522 4.31 14.39 21.58
CA ALA A 522 4.04 15.31 20.47
C ALA A 522 5.31 16.10 20.06
N ALA A 523 6.18 16.45 21.02
CA ALA A 523 7.42 17.17 20.75
C ALA A 523 8.48 16.34 19.98
N LEU A 524 8.41 15.00 20.03
CA LEU A 524 9.25 14.12 19.20
C LEU A 524 8.91 14.24 17.70
N THR A 525 7.69 14.69 17.36
CA THR A 525 7.24 14.84 15.97
C THR A 525 7.63 16.18 15.33
N LYS A 526 8.25 17.10 16.08
CA LYS A 526 8.65 18.42 15.55
C LYS A 526 9.72 18.24 14.47
N ALA A 527 9.34 18.48 13.22
CA ALA A 527 10.30 18.54 12.12
C ALA A 527 11.29 19.68 12.35
N LEU A 528 12.58 19.39 12.24
CA LEU A 528 13.65 20.38 12.28
C LEU A 528 14.34 20.41 10.92
N ALA A 529 14.78 21.60 10.53
CA ALA A 529 15.49 21.76 9.29
C ALA A 529 16.38 23.00 9.33
N THR A 530 17.53 22.92 8.68
CA THR A 530 18.46 24.02 8.45
C THR A 530 18.65 24.21 6.94
N SER A 531 18.78 25.46 6.52
CA SER A 531 19.01 25.86 5.12
C SER A 531 19.86 27.13 5.06
N VAL A 532 20.23 27.56 3.86
CA VAL A 532 20.95 28.84 3.66
C VAL A 532 20.11 30.02 4.16
N ASP A 533 18.79 29.96 3.98
CA ASP A 533 17.84 31.00 4.42
C ASP A 533 17.41 30.85 5.90
N GLN A 534 17.61 29.66 6.48
CA GLN A 534 17.33 29.33 7.88
C GLN A 534 18.54 28.62 8.51
N PRO A 535 19.63 29.36 8.83
CA PRO A 535 20.85 28.77 9.35
C PRO A 535 20.73 28.22 10.78
N VAL A 536 19.71 28.67 11.52
CA VAL A 536 19.45 28.26 12.91
C VAL A 536 18.04 27.70 13.02
N ALA A 537 17.92 26.45 13.47
CA ALA A 537 16.66 25.79 13.78
C ALA A 537 16.39 25.84 15.30
N THR A 538 15.18 26.24 15.71
CA THR A 538 14.83 26.39 17.13
C THR A 538 13.96 25.24 17.65
N LEU A 539 14.45 24.53 18.66
CA LEU A 539 13.76 23.46 19.39
C LEU A 539 13.74 23.79 20.88
N ASP A 540 12.77 24.58 21.31
CA ASP A 540 12.36 24.62 22.72
C ASP A 540 11.46 23.41 23.04
N LEU A 541 11.68 22.83 24.23
CA LEU A 541 11.02 21.65 24.74
C LEU A 541 10.47 21.91 26.14
N GLU A 542 9.21 21.53 26.35
CA GLU A 542 8.62 21.47 27.69
C GLU A 542 8.60 20.03 28.19
N VAL A 543 9.25 19.78 29.33
CA VAL A 543 9.26 18.49 30.01
C VAL A 543 8.38 18.54 31.26
N LYS A 544 7.71 17.45 31.57
CA LYS A 544 6.92 17.31 32.80
C LYS A 544 7.68 16.49 33.83
N ARG A 545 7.34 16.69 35.11
CA ARG A 545 7.83 15.86 36.20
C ARG A 545 7.06 14.53 36.24
N GLY A 546 7.72 13.46 36.67
CA GLY A 546 7.11 12.14 36.89
C GLY A 546 7.90 11.29 37.87
N PRO A 547 7.32 10.20 38.42
CA PRO A 547 8.01 9.28 39.32
C PRO A 547 9.29 8.71 38.70
N ALA A 548 10.41 8.80 39.43
CA ALA A 548 11.74 8.36 38.97
C ALA A 548 12.09 6.99 39.57
N TRP A 549 11.78 5.91 38.85
CA TRP A 549 11.91 4.54 39.34
C TRP A 549 13.36 4.03 39.23
N PRO A 550 14.03 3.71 40.36
CA PRO A 550 15.38 3.16 40.32
C PRO A 550 15.33 1.72 39.80
N VAL A 551 16.25 1.39 38.89
CA VAL A 551 16.31 0.10 38.20
C VAL A 551 17.72 -0.47 38.24
N GLN A 552 17.81 -1.78 38.47
CA GLN A 552 19.03 -2.55 38.33
C GLN A 552 18.78 -3.73 37.38
N VAL A 553 19.74 -3.99 36.50
CA VAL A 553 19.71 -5.09 35.53
C VAL A 553 20.97 -5.94 35.71
N THR A 554 20.78 -7.23 35.95
CA THR A 554 21.84 -8.24 35.99
C THR A 554 21.71 -9.19 34.79
N VAL A 555 22.76 -9.97 34.54
CA VAL A 555 22.77 -11.00 33.49
C VAL A 555 23.26 -12.31 34.12
N LYS A 556 22.59 -13.43 33.82
CA LYS A 556 22.85 -14.74 34.44
C LYS A 556 24.27 -15.27 34.21
N GLU A 557 24.86 -14.96 33.05
CA GLU A 557 26.18 -15.46 32.64
C GLU A 557 26.97 -14.33 31.94
N GLY A 558 28.16 -14.01 32.45
CA GLY A 558 29.13 -13.10 31.81
C GLY A 558 29.00 -11.61 32.17
N SER A 559 29.96 -10.80 31.69
CA SER A 559 30.06 -9.36 32.00
C SER A 559 29.03 -8.51 31.22
N LEU A 560 28.74 -7.32 31.77
CA LEU A 560 27.96 -6.24 31.17
C LEU A 560 28.80 -5.23 30.35
N GLU A 561 30.12 -5.25 30.46
CA GLU A 561 31.00 -4.20 29.90
C GLU A 561 30.89 -4.07 28.37
N SER A 562 30.64 -5.17 27.66
CA SER A 562 30.41 -5.19 26.20
C SER A 562 29.05 -4.64 25.78
N MET A 563 28.10 -4.48 26.72
CA MET A 563 26.70 -4.22 26.45
C MET A 563 26.31 -2.76 26.65
N ARG A 564 25.34 -2.31 25.84
CA ARG A 564 24.50 -1.15 26.12
C ARG A 564 23.12 -1.66 26.54
N LEU A 565 22.84 -1.60 27.83
CA LEU A 565 21.51 -1.86 28.39
C LEU A 565 20.64 -0.60 28.23
N ILE A 566 19.40 -0.79 27.81
CA ILE A 566 18.41 0.27 27.63
C ILE A 566 17.09 -0.17 28.27
N VAL A 567 16.58 0.65 29.17
CA VAL A 567 15.21 0.56 29.70
C VAL A 567 14.36 1.59 28.97
N SER A 568 13.21 1.17 28.46
CA SER A 568 12.23 2.01 27.78
C SER A 568 10.85 1.77 28.36
N ILE A 569 10.07 2.84 28.54
CA ILE A 569 8.69 2.77 29.02
C ILE A 569 7.76 3.44 28.01
N ASN A 570 6.59 2.83 27.82
CA ASN A 570 5.55 3.23 26.88
C ASN A 570 4.22 3.25 27.62
N GLU A 571 3.44 4.31 27.46
CA GLU A 571 2.07 4.40 27.95
C GLU A 571 1.12 3.76 26.92
N VAL A 572 0.14 2.96 27.38
CA VAL A 572 -0.73 2.17 26.50
C VAL A 572 -2.16 2.16 27.03
N ASP A 573 -2.97 3.10 26.55
CA ASP A 573 -4.38 3.28 26.94
C ASP A 573 -5.26 2.08 26.53
N ASP A 574 -5.04 1.58 25.31
CA ASP A 574 -5.75 0.45 24.70
C ASP A 574 -5.33 -0.89 25.33
N ASP A 575 -6.27 -1.53 26.07
CA ASP A 575 -6.06 -2.85 26.67
C ASP A 575 -5.80 -3.96 25.64
N ASP A 576 -6.42 -3.86 24.46
CA ASP A 576 -6.33 -4.84 23.39
C ASP A 576 -5.02 -4.65 22.59
N ALA A 577 -4.46 -3.45 22.52
CA ALA A 577 -3.10 -3.21 22.05
C ALA A 577 -2.06 -3.71 23.06
N ARG A 578 -2.21 -3.40 24.36
CA ARG A 578 -1.29 -3.89 25.41
C ARG A 578 -1.27 -5.41 25.46
N ALA A 579 -2.44 -6.06 25.39
CA ALA A 579 -2.56 -7.51 25.40
C ALA A 579 -1.95 -8.21 24.16
N LYS A 580 -1.81 -7.51 23.02
CA LYS A 580 -1.09 -8.00 21.83
C LYS A 580 0.42 -7.78 21.97
N TRP A 581 0.83 -6.60 22.44
CA TRP A 581 2.25 -6.26 22.63
C TRP A 581 2.93 -7.17 23.66
N LEU A 582 2.25 -7.49 24.77
CA LEU A 582 2.74 -8.42 25.80
C LEU A 582 2.89 -9.88 25.31
N LYS A 583 2.31 -10.23 24.15
CA LYS A 583 2.50 -11.54 23.47
C LYS A 583 3.55 -11.50 22.36
N GLY A 584 4.21 -10.36 22.15
CA GLY A 584 5.14 -10.16 21.03
C GLY A 584 4.48 -9.96 19.66
N GLU A 585 3.16 -9.73 19.59
CA GLU A 585 2.48 -9.49 18.31
C GLU A 585 2.91 -8.14 17.69
N PHE A 586 3.18 -8.12 16.38
CA PHE A 586 3.69 -6.94 15.68
C PHE A 586 2.59 -5.89 15.42
N LEU A 587 2.55 -4.85 16.23
CA LEU A 587 1.67 -3.70 16.06
C LEU A 587 2.21 -2.72 15.01
N SER A 588 1.67 -2.74 13.79
CA SER A 588 2.02 -1.76 12.75
C SER A 588 1.30 -0.42 12.92
N PHE A 589 2.02 0.69 12.71
CA PHE A 589 1.50 2.07 12.55
C PHE A 589 1.06 2.85 13.79
N VAL A 590 1.35 2.38 15.00
CA VAL A 590 1.65 3.29 16.11
C VAL A 590 3.17 3.44 16.16
N MET A 591 3.71 4.65 16.00
CA MET A 591 5.08 4.88 16.48
C MET A 591 5.01 4.74 18.00
N PRO A 592 5.71 3.79 18.63
CA PRO A 592 5.71 3.70 20.09
C PRO A 592 6.23 5.02 20.63
N LEU A 593 5.34 5.76 21.28
CA LEU A 593 5.61 7.09 21.80
C LEU A 593 6.39 6.93 23.12
N ILE A 594 7.64 6.46 22.99
CA ILE A 594 8.55 6.15 24.10
C ILE A 594 8.61 7.37 25.04
N THR A 595 7.97 7.25 26.20
CA THR A 595 7.76 8.36 27.13
C THR A 595 9.01 8.64 27.96
N SER A 596 9.82 7.62 28.20
CA SER A 596 11.19 7.73 28.70
C SER A 596 12.07 6.58 28.19
N THR A 597 13.33 6.88 27.91
CA THR A 597 14.41 5.91 27.69
C THR A 597 15.61 6.25 28.55
N THR A 598 16.16 5.24 29.23
CA THR A 598 17.38 5.35 30.04
C THR A 598 18.39 4.31 29.56
N SER A 599 19.56 4.76 29.11
CA SER A 599 20.74 3.91 29.01
C SER A 599 21.30 3.68 30.41
N LEU A 600 21.54 2.42 30.81
CA LEU A 600 22.06 2.09 32.14
C LEU A 600 23.58 2.20 32.19
N ASP A 601 24.14 2.29 33.40
CA ASP A 601 25.59 2.28 33.62
C ASP A 601 26.24 0.90 33.35
N GLN A 602 27.56 0.85 33.44
CA GLN A 602 28.34 -0.39 33.25
C GLN A 602 28.08 -1.49 34.29
N HIS A 603 27.40 -1.16 35.39
CA HIS A 603 26.97 -2.06 36.45
C HIS A 603 25.47 -2.41 36.34
N GLY A 604 24.82 -1.99 35.25
CA GLY A 604 23.40 -2.22 34.99
C GLY A 604 22.46 -1.39 35.85
N ARG A 605 22.92 -0.29 36.44
CA ARG A 605 22.10 0.59 37.30
C ARG A 605 21.61 1.81 36.53
N GLY A 606 20.45 2.33 36.93
CA GLY A 606 19.92 3.59 36.41
C GLY A 606 18.58 3.95 37.01
N THR A 607 17.86 4.85 36.35
CA THR A 607 16.54 5.33 36.78
C THR A 607 15.74 5.72 35.55
N PHE A 608 14.49 5.24 35.41
CA PHE A 608 13.58 5.68 34.35
C PHE A 608 12.49 6.58 34.90
N THR A 609 12.02 7.55 34.12
CA THR A 609 10.88 8.38 34.50
C THR A 609 9.58 7.74 34.00
N GLN A 610 8.60 7.58 34.87
CA GLN A 610 7.24 7.21 34.50
C GLN A 610 6.51 8.43 33.89
N CYS A 611 5.70 8.20 32.86
CA CYS A 611 4.80 9.22 32.32
C CYS A 611 3.64 9.47 33.28
N GLY A 612 3.30 10.75 33.51
CA GLY A 612 2.26 11.11 34.49
C GLY A 612 2.55 10.60 35.90
N THR A 613 1.49 10.28 36.65
CA THR A 613 1.56 9.73 38.03
C THR A 613 0.95 8.34 38.16
N SER A 614 0.20 7.90 37.16
CA SER A 614 -0.62 6.68 37.16
C SER A 614 -0.98 6.32 35.73
N GLY A 615 -1.21 5.04 35.43
CA GLY A 615 -1.54 4.59 34.08
C GLY A 615 -1.24 3.11 33.86
N LYS A 616 -1.42 2.67 32.61
CA LYS A 616 -1.07 1.33 32.12
C LYS A 616 0.14 1.46 31.19
N PHE A 617 1.23 0.79 31.52
CA PHE A 617 2.50 0.92 30.82
C PHE A 617 3.06 -0.44 30.36
N VAL A 618 3.85 -0.40 29.29
CA VAL A 618 4.72 -1.49 28.85
C VAL A 618 6.16 -1.05 29.06
N LEU A 619 6.85 -1.76 29.95
CA LEU A 619 8.28 -1.57 30.22
C LEU A 619 9.06 -2.61 29.41
N ASN A 620 10.04 -2.17 28.62
CA ASN A 620 10.93 -3.04 27.85
C ASN A 620 12.38 -2.79 28.29
N VAL A 621 12.99 -3.84 28.84
CA VAL A 621 14.39 -3.92 29.28
C VAL A 621 15.16 -4.75 28.25
N SER A 622 16.09 -4.12 27.56
CA SER A 622 16.86 -4.74 26.47
C SER A 622 18.36 -4.47 26.61
N GLY A 623 19.20 -5.31 25.99
CA GLY A 623 20.64 -5.14 25.99
C GLY A 623 21.25 -5.52 24.65
N HIS A 624 22.04 -4.60 24.08
CA HIS A 624 22.62 -4.73 22.75
C HIS A 624 24.15 -4.62 22.82
N SER A 625 24.85 -5.27 21.91
CA SER A 625 26.31 -5.17 21.81
C SER A 625 26.74 -3.74 21.47
N ARG A 626 27.68 -3.17 22.23
CA ARG A 626 28.21 -1.81 21.97
C ARG A 626 28.87 -1.68 20.60
N ALA A 627 29.50 -2.75 20.11
CA ALA A 627 30.23 -2.76 18.85
C ALA A 627 29.39 -3.18 17.64
N GLN A 628 28.35 -4.00 17.85
CA GLN A 628 27.59 -4.64 16.76
C GLN A 628 26.09 -4.33 16.76
N GLY A 629 25.51 -3.72 17.79
CA GLY A 629 24.07 -3.37 17.81
C GLY A 629 23.08 -4.55 17.83
N ILE A 630 23.54 -5.79 17.64
CA ILE A 630 22.77 -7.02 17.83
C ILE A 630 22.41 -7.14 19.33
N PRO A 631 21.20 -7.58 19.72
CA PRO A 631 20.91 -7.90 21.12
C PRO A 631 21.93 -8.92 21.67
N GLU A 632 22.42 -8.79 22.90
CA GLU A 632 23.24 -9.84 23.56
C GLU A 632 22.44 -10.65 24.59
N VAL A 633 21.24 -10.17 24.95
CA VAL A 633 20.39 -10.67 26.03
C VAL A 633 18.92 -10.63 25.65
N SER A 634 18.14 -11.60 26.14
CA SER A 634 16.71 -11.70 25.84
C SER A 634 15.96 -10.50 26.41
N PRO A 635 15.26 -9.69 25.60
CA PRO A 635 14.56 -8.51 26.10
C PRO A 635 13.36 -8.92 26.95
N ILE A 636 13.25 -8.35 28.15
CA ILE A 636 12.05 -8.49 28.98
C ILE A 636 11.10 -7.35 28.60
N THR A 637 10.02 -7.69 27.91
CA THR A 637 8.85 -6.81 27.76
C THR A 637 7.82 -7.21 28.82
N THR A 638 7.38 -6.27 29.64
CA THR A 638 6.56 -6.56 30.82
C THR A 638 5.48 -5.50 31.08
N GLU A 639 4.41 -5.93 31.75
CA GLU A 639 3.30 -5.08 32.17
C GLU A 639 3.68 -4.31 33.45
N PHE A 640 3.42 -3.01 33.45
CA PHE A 640 3.64 -2.12 34.57
C PHE A 640 2.40 -1.23 34.76
N LEU A 641 1.69 -1.38 35.87
CA LEU A 641 0.44 -0.68 36.19
C LEU A 641 0.64 0.18 37.44
N VAL A 642 0.12 1.40 37.46
CA VAL A 642 0.21 2.31 38.62
C VAL A 642 -1.13 2.99 38.84
N ASP A 643 -1.71 2.83 40.03
CA ASP A 643 -2.99 3.41 40.42
C ASP A 643 -2.91 4.94 40.60
N SER A 644 -4.05 5.62 40.40
CA SER A 644 -4.18 7.06 40.66
C SER A 644 -3.85 7.40 42.13
N GLY A 645 -2.77 8.13 42.34
CA GLY A 645 -2.36 8.65 43.65
C GLY A 645 -1.29 7.83 44.38
N PHE A 646 -0.75 6.77 43.76
CA PHE A 646 0.31 5.93 44.32
C PHE A 646 1.59 6.71 44.65
N ASP A 647 2.03 6.65 45.91
CA ASP A 647 3.26 7.27 46.40
C ASP A 647 4.44 6.29 46.41
N MET A 648 5.20 6.29 45.31
CA MET A 648 6.42 5.50 45.15
C MET A 648 7.54 5.82 46.16
N SER A 649 7.48 6.96 46.86
CA SER A 649 8.46 7.29 47.91
C SER A 649 8.11 6.69 49.28
N HIS A 650 6.87 6.23 49.47
CA HIS A 650 6.37 5.67 50.73
C HIS A 650 5.68 4.31 50.51
N VAL A 651 6.38 3.38 49.85
CA VAL A 651 5.88 2.00 49.65
C VAL A 651 6.00 1.22 50.95
N LYS A 652 4.85 0.80 51.48
CA LYS A 652 4.72 0.12 52.78
C LYS A 652 4.76 -1.40 52.67
N THR A 653 4.37 -1.96 51.53
CA THR A 653 4.25 -3.41 51.36
C THR A 653 4.57 -3.81 49.92
N VAL A 654 5.28 -4.92 49.76
CA VAL A 654 5.48 -5.61 48.48
C VAL A 654 4.98 -7.04 48.63
N ARG A 655 4.20 -7.50 47.66
CA ARG A 655 3.63 -8.85 47.57
C ARG A 655 3.99 -9.46 46.23
N SER A 656 4.98 -10.35 46.22
CA SER A 656 5.36 -11.10 45.03
C SER A 656 4.57 -12.41 44.97
N ASP A 657 3.81 -12.61 43.89
CA ASP A 657 3.20 -13.89 43.54
C ASP A 657 4.20 -14.71 42.69
N PRO A 658 4.74 -15.82 43.22
CA PRO A 658 5.68 -16.66 42.49
C PRO A 658 5.03 -17.50 41.37
N VAL A 659 3.69 -17.57 41.30
CA VAL A 659 2.95 -18.32 40.27
C VAL A 659 2.71 -17.47 39.03
N THR A 660 2.27 -16.21 39.20
CA THR A 660 2.11 -15.28 38.06
C THR A 660 3.36 -14.46 37.76
N GLY A 661 4.35 -14.45 38.64
CA GLY A 661 5.57 -13.64 38.50
C GLY A 661 5.30 -12.14 38.64
N LYS A 662 4.20 -11.73 39.29
CA LYS A 662 3.82 -10.33 39.53
C LYS A 662 4.16 -9.88 40.95
N ALA A 663 4.69 -8.67 41.08
CA ALA A 663 4.85 -7.97 42.35
C ALA A 663 3.82 -6.84 42.46
N GLU A 664 2.94 -6.93 43.47
CA GLU A 664 2.03 -5.87 43.91
C GLU A 664 2.72 -5.03 44.99
N LEU A 665 2.97 -3.75 44.70
CA LEU A 665 3.43 -2.73 45.64
C LEU A 665 2.20 -2.00 46.20
N ILE A 666 2.20 -1.67 47.49
CA ILE A 666 1.15 -0.91 48.15
C ILE A 666 1.79 0.22 48.97
N ASP A 667 1.33 1.46 48.78
CA ASP A 667 1.81 2.63 49.53
C ASP A 667 1.16 2.75 50.92
N GLU A 668 1.53 3.78 51.69
CA GLU A 668 0.90 4.05 52.99
C GLU A 668 -0.59 4.40 52.92
N ARG A 669 -1.09 4.80 51.74
CA ARG A 669 -2.46 5.28 51.50
C ARG A 669 -3.38 4.15 51.00
N GLY A 670 -2.80 3.01 50.61
CA GLY A 670 -3.51 1.84 50.09
C GLY A 670 -3.63 1.81 48.56
N ALA A 671 -3.07 2.78 47.84
CA ALA A 671 -2.96 2.75 46.39
C ALA A 671 -1.87 1.76 45.96
N LYS A 672 -1.94 1.25 44.73
CA LYS A 672 -1.05 0.17 44.27
C LYS A 672 -0.23 0.51 43.03
N ALA A 673 0.87 -0.21 42.88
CA ALA A 673 1.52 -0.43 41.59
C ALA A 673 1.72 -1.94 41.39
N THR A 674 1.63 -2.45 40.16
CA THR A 674 1.85 -3.87 39.84
C THR A 674 2.84 -3.99 38.71
N ILE A 675 3.86 -4.82 38.88
CA ILE A 675 4.87 -5.10 37.84
C ILE A 675 5.06 -6.61 37.65
N ALA A 676 5.12 -7.08 36.41
CA ALA A 676 5.47 -8.47 36.13
C ALA A 676 6.99 -8.65 35.90
N HIS A 677 7.52 -9.84 36.17
CA HIS A 677 8.89 -10.25 35.85
C HIS A 677 10.02 -9.37 36.42
N ALA A 678 9.75 -8.62 37.49
CA ALA A 678 10.71 -7.81 38.23
C ALA A 678 10.80 -8.26 39.69
N ASN A 679 12.02 -8.43 40.20
CA ASN A 679 12.27 -8.60 41.62
C ASN A 679 12.27 -7.22 42.28
N VAL A 680 11.41 -6.99 43.27
CA VAL A 680 11.25 -5.68 43.93
C VAL A 680 11.80 -5.74 45.35
N THR A 681 12.74 -4.87 45.68
CA THR A 681 13.26 -4.70 47.05
C THR A 681 13.00 -3.27 47.54
N LEU A 682 12.66 -3.12 48.82
CA LEU A 682 12.45 -1.79 49.43
C LEU A 682 13.73 -1.32 50.11
N THR A 683 14.14 -0.08 49.83
CA THR A 683 15.17 0.65 50.58
C THR A 683 14.56 1.95 51.09
N ASN A 684 14.38 2.07 52.40
CA ASN A 684 13.78 3.25 53.06
C ASN A 684 12.43 3.70 52.43
N GLY A 685 11.56 2.76 52.10
CA GLY A 685 10.25 3.02 51.46
C GLY A 685 10.28 3.14 49.93
N VAL A 686 11.46 3.27 49.31
CA VAL A 686 11.61 3.36 47.85
C VAL A 686 11.82 1.97 47.23
N PRO A 687 11.08 1.58 46.19
CA PRO A 687 11.23 0.29 45.51
C PRO A 687 12.33 0.32 44.44
N LEU A 688 13.32 -0.57 44.57
CA LEU A 688 14.30 -0.90 43.52
C LEU A 688 13.76 -2.03 42.65
N LEU A 689 13.61 -1.75 41.35
CA LEU A 689 13.17 -2.73 40.35
C LEU A 689 14.38 -3.48 39.79
N SER A 690 14.50 -4.78 40.09
CA SER A 690 15.62 -5.62 39.68
C SER A 690 15.22 -6.63 38.60
N PHE A 691 15.85 -6.58 37.44
CA PHE A 691 15.64 -7.51 36.32
C PHE A 691 16.87 -8.39 36.10
N GLU A 692 16.66 -9.66 35.80
CA GLU A 692 17.73 -10.62 35.53
C GLU A 692 17.57 -11.18 34.11
N LEU A 693 18.44 -10.75 33.20
CA LEU A 693 18.37 -11.14 31.79
C LEU A 693 19.18 -12.42 31.52
N ALA A 694 18.71 -13.26 30.60
CA ALA A 694 19.50 -14.34 30.03
C ALA A 694 20.31 -13.82 28.84
N ARG A 695 21.58 -14.23 28.68
CA ARG A 695 22.30 -14.06 27.40
C ARG A 695 21.62 -14.90 26.31
N ILE A 696 21.45 -14.33 25.11
CA ILE A 696 20.98 -15.10 23.97
C ILE A 696 22.15 -15.94 23.44
N LYS A 697 21.99 -17.27 23.50
CA LYS A 697 22.96 -18.21 22.90
C LYS A 697 22.59 -18.41 21.43
N TYR A 698 22.99 -17.45 20.59
CA TYR A 698 22.79 -17.52 19.15
C TYR A 698 23.57 -18.68 18.53
N GLU A 699 22.85 -19.63 17.92
CA GLU A 699 23.38 -20.32 16.75
C GLU A 699 23.73 -19.27 15.67
N HIS A 700 24.85 -19.46 14.97
CA HIS A 700 25.30 -18.52 13.94
C HIS A 700 25.40 -19.25 12.61
N GLN A 701 24.59 -18.85 11.62
CA GLN A 701 24.83 -19.31 10.26
C GLN A 701 26.04 -18.57 9.70
N GLU A 702 27.08 -19.33 9.35
CA GLU A 702 28.19 -18.79 8.59
C GLU A 702 27.81 -18.78 7.10
N PHE A 703 28.02 -17.64 6.45
CA PHE A 703 27.89 -17.46 5.02
C PHE A 703 29.27 -17.09 4.46
N VAL A 704 29.73 -17.81 3.44
CA VAL A 704 30.97 -17.54 2.73
C VAL A 704 30.69 -17.27 1.26
N GLY A 705 31.56 -16.52 0.61
CA GLY A 705 31.42 -16.24 -0.82
C GLY A 705 32.65 -15.54 -1.36
N LYS A 706 32.63 -15.22 -2.65
CA LYS A 706 33.74 -14.57 -3.36
C LYS A 706 33.26 -13.35 -4.13
N VAL A 707 34.12 -12.35 -4.26
CA VAL A 707 33.90 -11.17 -5.10
C VAL A 707 35.02 -11.05 -6.13
N ASN A 708 34.65 -11.09 -7.40
CA ASN A 708 35.52 -10.94 -8.56
C ASN A 708 35.13 -9.71 -9.39
N ASP A 709 36.05 -9.24 -10.23
CA ASP A 709 35.76 -8.27 -11.29
C ASP A 709 35.16 -8.95 -12.54
N ALA A 710 34.80 -8.13 -13.54
CA ALA A 710 34.23 -8.60 -14.81
C ALA A 710 35.21 -9.42 -15.69
N ALA A 711 36.50 -9.50 -15.33
CA ALA A 711 37.49 -10.38 -15.96
C ALA A 711 37.73 -11.68 -15.14
N GLY A 712 37.05 -11.85 -14.00
CA GLY A 712 37.19 -12.99 -13.10
C GLY A 712 38.34 -12.88 -12.11
N LYS A 713 39.04 -11.75 -12.03
CA LYS A 713 40.10 -11.51 -11.04
C LYS A 713 39.47 -11.21 -9.67
N PRO A 714 39.97 -11.76 -8.55
CA PRO A 714 39.46 -11.43 -7.23
C PRO A 714 39.63 -9.96 -6.84
N ILE A 715 38.71 -9.46 -6.01
CA ILE A 715 38.73 -8.08 -5.48
C ILE A 715 38.83 -8.12 -3.95
N ALA A 716 40.00 -7.73 -3.42
CA ALA A 716 40.21 -7.48 -1.98
C ALA A 716 39.49 -6.21 -1.50
N ASP A 717 39.37 -6.04 -0.18
CA ASP A 717 38.82 -4.85 0.49
C ASP A 717 37.46 -4.36 -0.06
N VAL A 718 36.57 -5.28 -0.41
CA VAL A 718 35.14 -5.01 -0.66
C VAL A 718 34.40 -5.11 0.66
N ARG A 719 33.72 -4.02 1.08
CA ARG A 719 32.79 -4.08 2.21
C ARG A 719 31.55 -4.83 1.76
N VAL A 720 31.30 -5.99 2.38
CA VAL A 720 30.07 -6.77 2.22
C VAL A 720 29.22 -6.53 3.46
N GLY A 721 28.03 -5.95 3.29
CA GLY A 721 27.08 -5.71 4.38
C GLY A 721 25.73 -6.38 4.09
N ILE A 722 25.07 -6.88 5.12
CA ILE A 722 23.80 -7.59 4.96
C ILE A 722 22.62 -6.62 5.07
N SER A 723 21.54 -6.89 4.33
CA SER A 723 20.22 -6.32 4.58
C SER A 723 19.20 -7.45 4.58
N GLY A 724 18.12 -7.34 5.35
CA GLY A 724 17.17 -8.46 5.48
C GLY A 724 15.81 -8.05 6.02
N GLY A 725 14.82 -8.92 5.82
CA GLY A 725 13.44 -8.71 6.24
C GLY A 725 12.55 -9.92 5.93
N THR A 726 11.28 -9.84 6.31
CA THR A 726 10.29 -10.88 5.98
C THR A 726 9.89 -10.79 4.51
N LYS A 727 9.57 -11.93 3.89
CA LYS A 727 9.22 -12.01 2.47
C LYS A 727 7.93 -11.23 2.15
N GLY A 728 8.09 -10.00 1.65
CA GLY A 728 7.00 -9.06 1.35
C GLY A 728 6.75 -7.99 2.43
N GLY A 729 7.55 -7.98 3.51
CA GLY A 729 7.61 -6.89 4.49
C GLY A 729 8.69 -5.86 4.15
N GLY A 730 8.91 -4.90 5.06
CA GLY A 730 10.05 -3.99 4.99
C GLY A 730 11.36 -4.69 5.36
N SER A 731 12.44 -4.37 4.64
CA SER A 731 13.80 -4.80 4.95
C SER A 731 14.63 -3.66 5.56
N GLY A 732 15.69 -4.01 6.30
CA GLY A 732 16.65 -3.06 6.88
C GLY A 732 18.09 -3.54 6.76
N GLU A 733 19.05 -2.63 6.86
CA GLU A 733 20.48 -2.98 6.95
C GLU A 733 20.77 -3.67 8.29
N TRP A 734 21.43 -4.83 8.24
CA TRP A 734 21.91 -5.54 9.42
C TRP A 734 23.34 -5.07 9.73
N PRO A 735 23.71 -4.92 11.01
CA PRO A 735 25.04 -4.45 11.40
C PRO A 735 26.16 -5.49 11.17
N VAL A 736 25.81 -6.68 10.66
CA VAL A 736 26.77 -7.72 10.26
C VAL A 736 27.44 -7.32 8.95
N THR A 737 28.76 -7.10 9.00
CA THR A 737 29.57 -6.76 7.81
C THR A 737 30.89 -7.54 7.79
N ALA A 738 31.46 -7.67 6.60
CA ALA A 738 32.76 -8.28 6.35
C ALA A 738 33.54 -7.47 5.31
N ILE A 739 34.83 -7.75 5.20
CA ILE A 739 35.73 -7.21 4.19
C ILE A 739 36.35 -8.39 3.45
N THR A 740 36.47 -8.32 2.12
CA THR A 740 37.10 -9.40 1.34
C THR A 740 38.62 -9.46 1.51
N ASP A 741 39.16 -10.67 1.59
CA ASP A 741 40.60 -10.94 1.65
C ASP A 741 41.31 -10.76 0.29
N ALA A 742 42.62 -11.00 0.24
CA ALA A 742 43.41 -10.91 -1.00
C ALA A 742 42.94 -11.86 -2.12
N ASP A 743 42.29 -12.97 -1.76
CA ASP A 743 41.65 -13.93 -2.66
C ASP A 743 40.21 -13.51 -3.03
N GLY A 744 39.75 -12.33 -2.62
CA GLY A 744 38.40 -11.82 -2.83
C GLY A 744 37.32 -12.57 -2.04
N LYS A 745 37.68 -13.42 -1.08
CA LYS A 745 36.73 -14.20 -0.27
C LYS A 745 36.22 -13.38 0.91
N PHE A 746 34.97 -13.56 1.28
CA PHE A 746 34.40 -13.03 2.53
C PHE A 746 33.77 -14.13 3.36
N ARG A 747 33.65 -13.86 4.67
CA ARG A 747 32.96 -14.69 5.67
C ARG A 747 32.11 -13.77 6.53
N LEU A 748 30.81 -14.04 6.60
CA LEU A 748 29.84 -13.36 7.45
C LEU A 748 29.27 -14.37 8.44
N ARG A 749 29.02 -13.95 9.68
CA ARG A 749 28.34 -14.77 10.70
C ARG A 749 27.06 -14.07 11.08
N VAL A 750 25.93 -14.70 10.76
CA VAL A 750 24.60 -14.14 10.96
C VAL A 750 23.94 -14.87 12.12
N PRO A 751 23.45 -14.16 13.15
CA PRO A 751 22.72 -14.80 14.24
C PRO A 751 21.42 -15.41 13.71
N LEU A 752 21.15 -16.66 14.09
CA LEU A 752 19.88 -17.31 13.85
C LEU A 752 18.88 -16.91 14.92
N LEU A 753 17.69 -16.51 14.48
CA LEU A 753 16.58 -16.12 15.32
C LEU A 753 15.52 -17.23 15.23
N GLU A 754 15.41 -18.02 16.30
CA GLU A 754 14.70 -19.31 16.34
C GLU A 754 13.21 -19.22 15.91
N GLU A 755 12.57 -18.08 16.15
CA GLU A 755 11.15 -17.83 15.82
C GLU A 755 10.92 -16.95 14.56
N SER A 756 11.97 -16.56 13.83
CA SER A 756 11.79 -15.60 12.71
C SER A 756 11.00 -16.18 11.53
N PRO A 757 9.88 -15.54 11.12
CA PRO A 757 9.11 -15.96 9.94
C PRO A 757 9.92 -15.71 8.66
N ASP A 758 9.74 -16.60 7.67
CA ASP A 758 10.47 -16.75 6.39
C ASP A 758 11.27 -15.49 5.95
N THR A 759 12.45 -15.36 6.55
CA THR A 759 13.32 -14.19 6.43
C THR A 759 14.26 -14.36 5.25
N VAL A 760 14.38 -13.31 4.45
CA VAL A 760 15.33 -13.23 3.35
C VAL A 760 16.44 -12.25 3.67
N LEU A 761 17.66 -12.63 3.30
CA LEU A 761 18.87 -11.82 3.37
C LEU A 761 19.29 -11.38 1.96
N ASN A 762 19.95 -10.24 1.90
CA ASN A 762 20.55 -9.68 0.71
C ASN A 762 21.96 -9.16 1.05
N PHE A 763 22.94 -9.44 0.20
CA PHE A 763 24.33 -9.04 0.37
C PHE A 763 24.61 -7.80 -0.49
N SER A 764 24.85 -6.67 0.18
CA SER A 764 25.17 -5.39 -0.45
C SER A 764 26.69 -5.21 -0.52
N PHE A 765 27.21 -4.95 -1.73
CA PHE A 765 28.65 -4.89 -2.01
C PHE A 765 29.10 -3.45 -2.29
N ASN A 766 30.14 -2.98 -1.61
CA ASN A 766 30.67 -1.63 -1.78
C ASN A 766 32.22 -1.60 -1.79
N LYS A 767 32.79 -1.06 -2.86
CA LYS A 767 34.21 -0.69 -2.99
C LYS A 767 34.34 0.44 -4.01
N ASP A 768 35.19 1.42 -3.74
CA ASP A 768 35.45 2.51 -4.68
C ASP A 768 36.00 2.01 -6.03
N GLY A 769 35.51 2.62 -7.10
CA GLY A 769 35.84 2.25 -8.49
C GLY A 769 35.02 1.09 -9.06
N PHE A 770 34.23 0.40 -8.23
CA PHE A 770 33.30 -0.64 -8.64
C PHE A 770 31.84 -0.15 -8.57
N ALA A 771 30.94 -0.82 -9.29
CA ALA A 771 29.52 -0.51 -9.24
C ALA A 771 28.92 -1.15 -7.98
N CYS A 772 28.38 -0.33 -7.08
CA CYS A 772 27.60 -0.79 -5.95
C CYS A 772 26.38 -1.58 -6.45
N ASN A 773 26.18 -2.76 -5.87
CA ASN A 773 25.10 -3.66 -6.24
C ASN A 773 24.69 -4.55 -5.07
N ASP A 774 23.46 -5.02 -5.12
CA ASP A 774 22.84 -5.95 -4.18
C ASP A 774 22.80 -7.37 -4.78
N SER A 775 22.71 -8.40 -3.96
CA SER A 775 22.57 -9.79 -4.40
C SER A 775 21.12 -10.11 -4.81
N PRO A 776 20.85 -11.31 -5.34
CA PRO A 776 19.53 -11.92 -5.19
C PRO A 776 19.21 -12.19 -3.71
N ASP A 777 17.94 -12.41 -3.39
CA ASP A 777 17.51 -12.74 -2.03
C ASP A 777 17.85 -14.21 -1.67
N PHE A 778 18.48 -14.42 -0.52
CA PHE A 778 18.80 -15.73 0.06
C PHE A 778 17.92 -16.01 1.29
N PRO A 779 17.25 -17.16 1.40
CA PRO A 779 16.49 -17.50 2.61
C PRO A 779 17.45 -17.78 3.79
N LEU A 780 17.17 -17.19 4.95
CA LEU A 780 17.85 -17.56 6.19
C LEU A 780 17.39 -18.97 6.62
N PRO A 781 18.29 -19.93 6.89
CA PRO A 781 17.90 -21.26 7.35
C PRO A 781 17.37 -21.19 8.79
N LYS A 782 16.44 -22.09 9.14
CA LYS A 782 15.79 -22.14 10.46
C LYS A 782 16.55 -22.99 11.51
N LYS A 783 17.76 -23.44 11.17
CA LYS A 783 18.72 -24.19 12.00
C LYS A 783 20.12 -23.95 11.46
N GLN A 784 21.15 -24.04 12.31
CA GLN A 784 22.53 -23.97 11.85
C GLN A 784 22.86 -25.12 10.88
N ALA A 785 23.41 -24.76 9.74
CA ALA A 785 24.07 -25.67 8.81
C ALA A 785 25.60 -25.45 8.87
N GLU A 786 26.36 -26.26 8.10
CA GLU A 786 27.73 -25.89 7.74
C GLU A 786 27.77 -24.55 6.98
N SER A 787 28.98 -24.04 6.72
CA SER A 787 29.17 -22.72 6.09
C SER A 787 28.53 -22.67 4.69
N ILE A 788 27.55 -21.79 4.50
CA ILE A 788 26.77 -21.69 3.26
C ILE A 788 27.56 -20.86 2.25
N ASP A 789 27.98 -21.47 1.15
CA ASP A 789 28.52 -20.76 -0.01
C ASP A 789 27.39 -20.03 -0.76
N VAL A 790 27.40 -18.70 -0.71
CA VAL A 790 26.49 -17.83 -1.48
C VAL A 790 27.00 -17.55 -2.90
N GLY A 791 28.16 -18.10 -3.26
CA GLY A 791 28.72 -18.11 -4.59
C GLY A 791 29.70 -16.96 -4.88
N THR A 792 30.03 -16.81 -6.16
CA THR A 792 30.93 -15.75 -6.65
C THR A 792 30.13 -14.61 -7.28
N PHE A 793 30.25 -13.41 -6.71
CA PHE A 793 29.64 -12.18 -7.19
C PHE A 793 30.61 -11.44 -8.12
N THR A 794 30.10 -10.93 -9.24
CA THR A 794 30.88 -10.18 -10.23
C THR A 794 30.57 -8.69 -10.13
N LEU A 795 31.50 -7.89 -9.62
CA LEU A 795 31.38 -6.43 -9.65
C LEU A 795 31.84 -5.89 -10.99
N LYS A 796 31.03 -4.98 -11.54
CA LYS A 796 31.36 -4.23 -12.76
C LYS A 796 32.13 -2.97 -12.37
N ALA A 797 32.90 -2.39 -13.29
CA ALA A 797 33.52 -1.08 -13.07
C ALA A 797 32.43 -0.02 -12.80
N GLY A 798 32.61 0.74 -11.72
CA GLY A 798 31.70 1.78 -11.28
C GLY A 798 31.72 3.00 -12.20
N ARG A 799 30.67 3.80 -12.13
CA ARG A 799 30.55 5.07 -12.86
C ARG A 799 30.31 6.21 -11.88
N TRP A 800 30.82 7.38 -12.26
CA TRP A 800 30.58 8.62 -11.54
C TRP A 800 29.67 9.50 -12.39
N LEU A 801 28.70 10.15 -11.77
CA LEU A 801 27.83 11.10 -12.44
C LEU A 801 27.84 12.42 -11.65
N PRO A 802 28.47 13.48 -12.18
CA PRO A 802 28.31 14.82 -11.63
C PRO A 802 26.84 15.24 -11.77
N ILE A 803 26.29 15.79 -10.70
CA ILE A 803 24.92 16.30 -10.66
C ILE A 803 24.94 17.75 -10.20
N ARG A 804 23.92 18.51 -10.58
CA ARG A 804 23.68 19.85 -10.06
C ARG A 804 22.22 20.03 -9.71
N VAL A 805 21.92 20.14 -8.42
CA VAL A 805 20.58 20.41 -7.90
C VAL A 805 20.31 21.90 -8.00
N VAL A 806 19.19 22.22 -8.65
CA VAL A 806 18.67 23.59 -8.73
C VAL A 806 17.19 23.62 -8.31
N ASP A 807 16.71 24.79 -7.95
CA ASP A 807 15.30 25.02 -7.68
C ASP A 807 14.48 25.07 -8.98
N GLN A 808 13.16 25.28 -8.85
CA GLN A 808 12.25 25.42 -9.99
C GLN A 808 12.69 26.52 -10.99
N GLN A 809 13.45 27.52 -10.54
CA GLN A 809 13.91 28.67 -11.33
C GLN A 809 15.33 28.50 -11.89
N GLY A 810 16.03 27.41 -11.56
CA GLY A 810 17.39 27.15 -12.02
C GLY A 810 18.50 27.73 -11.12
N ARG A 811 18.17 28.22 -9.93
CA ARG A 811 19.17 28.68 -8.95
C ARG A 811 19.75 27.48 -8.19
N PRO A 812 21.07 27.47 -7.87
CA PRO A 812 21.69 26.47 -7.01
C PRO A 812 20.91 26.18 -5.72
N VAL A 813 20.88 24.91 -5.31
CA VAL A 813 20.39 24.49 -4.00
C VAL A 813 21.52 23.86 -3.22
N ALA A 814 22.10 24.59 -2.27
CA ALA A 814 23.16 24.10 -1.42
C ALA A 814 22.63 23.15 -0.35
N GLY A 815 23.36 22.08 -0.05
CA GLY A 815 23.07 21.16 1.06
C GLY A 815 21.92 20.17 0.83
N ALA A 816 21.27 20.16 -0.33
CA ALA A 816 20.36 19.09 -0.74
C ALA A 816 21.10 17.76 -0.85
N VAL A 817 20.47 16.67 -0.39
CA VAL A 817 20.98 15.30 -0.52
C VAL A 817 20.39 14.67 -1.77
N ALA A 818 21.23 14.01 -2.57
CA ALA A 818 20.81 13.11 -3.64
C ALA A 818 21.15 11.67 -3.25
N GLU A 819 20.14 10.85 -2.94
CA GLU A 819 20.28 9.44 -2.56
C GLU A 819 19.85 8.53 -3.73
N PRO A 820 20.73 7.67 -4.30
CA PRO A 820 20.33 6.68 -5.29
C PRO A 820 19.61 5.51 -4.63
N MET A 821 18.42 5.16 -5.12
CA MET A 821 17.42 4.38 -4.39
C MET A 821 17.40 2.89 -4.70
N ASP A 822 17.94 2.49 -5.85
CA ASP A 822 17.66 1.18 -6.49
C ASP A 822 18.30 -0.03 -5.78
N SER A 823 19.19 0.18 -4.80
CA SER A 823 19.82 -0.87 -4.00
C SER A 823 20.33 -0.33 -2.65
N TYR A 824 20.45 -1.17 -1.63
CA TYR A 824 21.04 -0.81 -0.33
C TYR A 824 22.55 -0.53 -0.41
N ALA A 825 23.28 -1.20 -1.32
CA ALA A 825 24.65 -0.82 -1.67
C ALA A 825 24.71 0.61 -2.21
N LEU A 826 23.78 0.98 -3.09
CA LEU A 826 23.74 2.30 -3.74
C LEU A 826 23.40 3.42 -2.77
N ARG A 827 22.41 3.28 -1.87
CA ARG A 827 22.00 4.35 -0.93
C ARG A 827 23.15 4.96 -0.13
N ARG A 828 24.17 4.18 0.20
CA ARG A 828 25.38 4.64 0.92
C ARG A 828 26.26 5.58 0.09
N MET A 829 26.00 5.69 -1.22
CA MET A 829 26.61 6.65 -2.16
C MET A 829 25.79 7.94 -2.31
N ALA A 830 24.88 8.23 -1.37
CA ALA A 830 24.21 9.52 -1.28
C ALA A 830 25.24 10.67 -1.18
N VAL A 831 24.96 11.78 -1.85
CA VAL A 831 25.85 12.95 -1.85
C VAL A 831 25.09 14.21 -1.45
N ARG A 832 25.68 15.00 -0.55
CA ARG A 832 25.20 16.34 -0.18
C ARG A 832 25.84 17.38 -1.11
N THR A 833 25.07 18.37 -1.52
CA THR A 833 25.48 19.37 -2.53
C THR A 833 26.23 20.56 -1.95
N ASP A 834 27.15 21.12 -2.73
CA ASP A 834 27.93 22.33 -2.42
C ASP A 834 27.15 23.64 -2.66
N ALA A 835 27.80 24.80 -2.46
CA ALA A 835 27.18 26.12 -2.62
C ALA A 835 26.64 26.38 -4.04
N GLU A 836 27.31 25.83 -5.06
CA GLU A 836 26.93 25.87 -6.47
C GLU A 836 25.83 24.85 -6.82
N GLY A 837 25.38 24.06 -5.84
CA GLY A 837 24.36 23.02 -5.94
C GLY A 837 24.89 21.70 -6.50
N ARG A 838 26.21 21.53 -6.62
CA ARG A 838 26.83 20.37 -7.29
C ARG A 838 27.12 19.24 -6.31
N GLY A 839 27.18 18.03 -6.86
CA GLY A 839 27.64 16.83 -6.17
C GLY A 839 28.13 15.79 -7.18
N ILE A 840 28.79 14.74 -6.70
CA ILE A 840 29.23 13.62 -7.55
C ILE A 840 28.70 12.33 -6.95
N LEU A 841 27.71 11.73 -7.61
CA LEU A 841 27.28 10.37 -7.31
C LEU A 841 28.36 9.41 -7.81
N LYS A 842 28.92 8.60 -6.91
CA LYS A 842 29.99 7.64 -7.22
C LYS A 842 29.45 6.21 -7.31
N ASN A 843 30.29 5.31 -7.83
CA ASN A 843 30.10 3.85 -7.80
C ASN A 843 28.74 3.39 -8.36
N LEU A 844 28.17 4.13 -9.31
CA LEU A 844 26.90 3.80 -9.95
C LEU A 844 27.06 2.67 -10.98
N PRO A 845 26.05 1.81 -11.19
CA PRO A 845 25.97 0.94 -12.37
C PRO A 845 25.68 1.77 -13.63
N ALA A 846 26.14 1.29 -14.79
CA ALA A 846 25.70 1.82 -16.08
C ALA A 846 24.28 1.31 -16.41
N GLY A 847 23.40 2.22 -16.82
CA GLY A 847 21.97 1.96 -17.01
C GLY A 847 21.11 3.13 -16.57
N MET A 848 19.85 2.84 -16.20
CA MET A 848 18.97 3.81 -15.54
C MET A 848 19.11 3.66 -14.02
N VAL A 849 19.25 4.77 -13.29
CA VAL A 849 19.35 4.79 -11.82
C VAL A 849 18.30 5.76 -11.25
N GLY A 850 17.47 5.27 -10.32
CA GLY A 850 16.56 6.10 -9.53
C GLY A 850 17.32 6.89 -8.45
N VAL A 851 17.06 8.20 -8.35
CA VAL A 851 17.66 9.09 -7.34
C VAL A 851 16.58 9.95 -6.71
N THR A 852 16.50 9.95 -5.39
CA THR A 852 15.64 10.87 -4.63
C THR A 852 16.45 12.05 -4.14
N LEU A 853 16.02 13.26 -4.51
CA LEU A 853 16.46 14.48 -3.82
C LEU A 853 15.69 14.66 -2.52
N MET A 854 16.41 15.03 -1.46
CA MET A 854 15.87 15.44 -0.17
C MET A 854 16.44 16.82 0.21
N TYR A 855 15.55 17.74 0.56
CA TYR A 855 15.83 19.09 1.04
C TYR A 855 14.74 19.47 2.06
N PRO A 856 14.96 20.44 2.98
CA PRO A 856 13.93 20.93 3.88
C PRO A 856 12.56 21.14 3.22
N GLY A 857 11.56 20.39 3.69
CA GLY A 857 10.18 20.40 3.17
C GLY A 857 9.97 19.82 1.76
N GLN A 858 11.01 19.34 1.07
CA GLN A 858 10.96 19.02 -0.37
C GLN A 858 11.64 17.70 -0.73
N ASN A 859 10.87 16.78 -1.30
CA ASN A 859 11.36 15.52 -1.87
C ASN A 859 11.04 15.41 -3.38
N ALA A 860 12.04 15.06 -4.19
CA ALA A 860 11.91 14.95 -5.65
C ALA A 860 12.70 13.78 -6.25
N SER A 861 11.98 12.69 -6.58
CA SER A 861 12.57 11.53 -7.26
C SER A 861 12.74 11.74 -8.76
N HIS A 862 13.92 11.40 -9.26
CA HIS A 862 14.38 11.49 -10.63
C HIS A 862 14.86 10.12 -11.13
N LYS A 863 14.98 9.97 -12.45
CA LYS A 863 15.68 8.83 -13.06
C LYS A 863 16.82 9.35 -13.92
N LEU A 864 18.04 8.97 -13.57
CA LEU A 864 19.27 9.33 -14.27
C LEU A 864 19.66 8.23 -15.26
N VAL A 865 20.33 8.61 -16.35
CA VAL A 865 20.91 7.66 -17.31
C VAL A 865 22.42 7.73 -17.18
N VAL A 866 23.01 6.66 -16.67
CA VAL A 866 24.46 6.51 -16.45
C VAL A 866 25.04 5.76 -17.65
N SER A 867 25.90 6.40 -18.42
CA SER A 867 26.55 5.81 -19.57
C SER A 867 27.57 4.74 -19.18
N SER A 868 27.71 3.72 -20.03
CA SER A 868 28.75 2.71 -19.92
C SER A 868 30.16 3.27 -20.16
N GLN A 869 30.27 4.41 -20.86
CA GLN A 869 31.52 5.15 -21.07
C GLN A 869 31.58 6.34 -20.12
N GLN A 870 32.57 6.38 -19.23
CA GLN A 870 32.66 7.41 -18.18
C GLN A 870 32.79 8.84 -18.74
N ALA A 871 33.39 9.02 -19.91
CA ALA A 871 33.51 10.33 -20.57
C ALA A 871 32.16 10.96 -20.98
N ASN A 872 31.10 10.15 -21.11
CA ASN A 872 29.77 10.62 -21.50
C ASN A 872 28.90 10.99 -20.27
N ASN A 873 29.39 10.76 -19.05
CA ASN A 873 28.67 11.08 -17.80
C ASN A 873 28.94 12.55 -17.39
N VAL A 874 28.32 13.47 -18.12
CA VAL A 874 28.41 14.92 -17.91
C VAL A 874 27.50 15.41 -16.78
N GLU A 875 27.72 16.65 -16.32
CA GLU A 875 26.92 17.27 -15.24
C GLU A 875 25.42 17.28 -15.58
N THR A 876 24.63 16.56 -14.79
CA THR A 876 23.18 16.45 -14.99
C THR A 876 22.42 17.33 -14.01
N THR A 877 21.64 18.29 -14.53
CA THR A 877 20.80 19.16 -13.72
C THR A 877 19.57 18.43 -13.19
N LEU A 878 19.42 18.38 -11.87
CA LEU A 878 18.24 17.86 -11.16
C LEU A 878 17.44 19.04 -10.60
N ARG A 879 16.11 18.93 -10.53
CA ARG A 879 15.24 20.05 -10.11
C ARG A 879 14.39 19.70 -8.89
N LEU A 880 14.44 20.54 -7.86
CA LEU A 880 13.39 20.54 -6.85
C LEU A 880 12.08 21.07 -7.43
N LYS A 881 10.95 20.68 -6.82
CA LYS A 881 9.60 21.02 -7.31
C LYS A 881 9.25 22.49 -7.09
N THR A 882 9.85 23.13 -6.09
CA THR A 882 9.47 24.45 -5.60
C THR A 882 10.54 25.49 -5.94
N THR A 883 10.09 26.73 -6.13
CA THR A 883 10.90 27.95 -6.10
C THR A 883 11.39 28.20 -4.67
N LEU A 884 12.70 28.33 -4.44
CA LEU A 884 13.18 28.82 -3.12
C LEU A 884 12.81 30.31 -2.93
N ALA A 885 12.86 30.82 -1.71
CA ALA A 885 12.91 32.28 -1.56
C ALA A 885 14.22 32.84 -2.15
N PRO A 886 14.31 34.10 -2.58
CA PRO A 886 15.57 34.82 -2.48
C PRO A 886 15.91 35.02 -0.99
N PRO A 887 17.19 35.07 -0.59
CA PRO A 887 17.57 35.20 0.82
C PRO A 887 17.11 36.55 1.38
N ALA A 888 15.97 36.53 2.08
CA ALA A 888 15.30 37.72 2.59
C ALA A 888 14.56 37.39 3.90
N ILE A 889 15.13 37.85 5.01
CA ILE A 889 14.55 38.04 6.36
C ILE A 889 13.68 36.87 6.86
N ALA A 890 14.22 36.12 7.84
CA ALA A 890 13.55 34.97 8.45
C ALA A 890 12.09 35.27 8.85
N PRO A 891 11.15 34.36 8.55
CA PRO A 891 9.75 34.55 8.90
C PRO A 891 9.57 34.51 10.42
N GLN A 892 9.14 35.64 10.99
CA GLN A 892 8.80 35.74 12.41
C GLN A 892 7.76 34.68 12.82
N PRO A 893 7.82 34.12 14.05
CA PRO A 893 6.78 33.26 14.58
C PRO A 893 5.42 33.96 14.50
N ARG A 894 4.47 33.35 13.80
CA ARG A 894 3.13 33.94 13.62
C ARG A 894 2.25 33.59 14.82
N GLU A 895 1.70 34.61 15.47
CA GLU A 895 0.63 34.45 16.45
C GLU A 895 -0.58 33.74 15.82
N ALA A 896 -1.32 32.98 16.64
CA ALA A 896 -2.53 32.30 16.18
C ALA A 896 -3.67 33.31 16.00
N ILE A 897 -4.33 33.29 14.84
CA ILE A 897 -5.46 34.19 14.58
C ILE A 897 -6.65 33.82 15.46
N ALA A 898 -7.16 34.81 16.18
CA ALA A 898 -8.22 34.68 17.18
C ALA A 898 -9.58 35.12 16.65
N VAL A 899 -10.65 34.63 17.29
CA VAL A 899 -12.03 35.07 17.04
C VAL A 899 -12.15 36.58 17.31
N GLY A 900 -12.86 37.30 16.42
CA GLY A 900 -13.01 38.75 16.44
C GLY A 900 -11.94 39.53 15.67
N GLN A 901 -10.83 38.91 15.26
CA GLN A 901 -9.84 39.53 14.37
C GLN A 901 -10.35 39.57 12.92
N ALA A 902 -9.85 40.53 12.13
CA ALA A 902 -10.16 40.63 10.70
C ALA A 902 -9.64 39.38 9.96
N ALA A 903 -10.48 38.80 9.10
CA ALA A 903 -10.11 37.64 8.31
C ALA A 903 -9.05 38.01 7.25
N PRO A 904 -7.93 37.27 7.12
CA PRO A 904 -6.93 37.53 6.08
C PRO A 904 -7.47 37.31 4.67
N GLU A 905 -6.92 38.04 3.69
CA GLU A 905 -7.15 37.70 2.28
C GLU A 905 -6.51 36.33 1.96
N TRP A 906 -7.24 35.48 1.25
CA TRP A 906 -6.78 34.13 0.87
C TRP A 906 -5.97 34.16 -0.42
N GLU A 907 -5.07 33.19 -0.61
CA GLU A 907 -4.28 33.05 -1.83
C GLU A 907 -4.55 31.70 -2.48
N ILE A 908 -5.33 31.73 -3.56
CA ILE A 908 -5.76 30.54 -4.27
C ILE A 908 -5.03 30.46 -5.62
N ALA A 909 -4.33 29.36 -5.86
CA ALA A 909 -3.57 29.13 -7.09
C ALA A 909 -4.49 28.92 -8.30
N ALA A 910 -5.59 28.18 -8.12
CA ALA A 910 -6.61 27.97 -9.14
C ALA A 910 -7.98 27.63 -8.51
N TRP A 911 -9.06 28.13 -9.12
CA TRP A 911 -10.43 27.75 -8.78
C TRP A 911 -10.94 26.65 -9.71
N THR A 912 -11.71 25.70 -9.16
CA THR A 912 -12.25 24.54 -9.91
C THR A 912 -13.15 24.92 -11.08
N ASP A 913 -13.86 26.04 -10.96
CA ASP A 913 -14.69 26.68 -11.99
C ASP A 913 -13.97 27.82 -12.75
N GLY A 914 -12.67 28.00 -12.53
CA GLY A 914 -11.85 29.03 -13.15
C GLY A 914 -12.14 30.47 -12.71
N THR A 915 -13.09 30.71 -11.80
CA THR A 915 -13.52 32.07 -11.41
C THR A 915 -12.74 32.57 -10.19
N PRO A 916 -11.87 33.60 -10.32
CA PRO A 916 -11.17 34.19 -9.19
C PRO A 916 -12.15 34.83 -8.20
N ARG A 917 -11.79 34.80 -6.91
CA ARG A 917 -12.60 35.29 -5.79
C ARG A 917 -11.68 35.86 -4.72
N ALA A 918 -12.01 37.02 -4.18
CA ALA A 918 -11.33 37.67 -3.05
C ALA A 918 -12.32 37.89 -1.90
N LEU A 919 -11.83 37.97 -0.66
CA LEU A 919 -12.63 38.16 0.55
C LEU A 919 -13.47 39.44 0.51
N LYS A 920 -12.97 40.50 -0.15
CA LYS A 920 -13.71 41.74 -0.38
C LYS A 920 -15.03 41.54 -1.15
N ASP A 921 -15.10 40.54 -2.04
CA ASP A 921 -16.26 40.28 -2.90
C ASP A 921 -17.45 39.71 -2.10
N PHE A 922 -17.23 39.36 -0.84
CA PHE A 922 -18.21 38.76 0.07
C PHE A 922 -18.55 39.64 1.29
N ARG A 923 -18.09 40.90 1.34
CA ARG A 923 -18.52 41.87 2.37
C ARG A 923 -20.06 41.96 2.42
N GLY A 924 -20.61 42.05 3.63
CA GLY A 924 -22.04 41.99 3.90
C GLY A 924 -22.62 40.56 3.95
N ARG A 925 -21.83 39.52 3.68
CA ARG A 925 -22.25 38.10 3.72
C ARG A 925 -21.35 37.31 4.67
N VAL A 926 -21.95 36.32 5.34
CA VAL A 926 -21.21 35.33 6.14
C VAL A 926 -20.51 34.37 5.18
N VAL A 927 -19.23 34.08 5.41
CA VAL A 927 -18.43 33.16 4.59
C VAL A 927 -17.93 31.99 5.45
N VAL A 928 -18.13 30.77 4.97
CA VAL A 928 -17.61 29.54 5.57
C VAL A 928 -16.47 29.02 4.69
N LEU A 929 -15.27 28.93 5.26
CA LEU A 929 -14.12 28.30 4.61
C LEU A 929 -13.97 26.87 5.13
N ASP A 930 -13.96 25.90 4.22
CA ASP A 930 -13.76 24.48 4.49
C ASP A 930 -12.37 24.07 3.99
N PHE A 931 -11.38 24.04 4.89
CA PHE A 931 -10.02 23.61 4.58
C PHE A 931 -9.94 22.09 4.58
N TRP A 932 -9.57 21.50 3.43
CA TRP A 932 -9.70 20.07 3.19
C TRP A 932 -8.63 19.52 2.24
N GLY A 933 -8.59 18.20 2.04
CA GLY A 933 -7.74 17.55 1.04
C GLY A 933 -8.34 16.23 0.54
N VAL A 934 -8.03 15.84 -0.71
CA VAL A 934 -8.56 14.61 -1.35
C VAL A 934 -8.00 13.34 -0.71
N TRP A 935 -6.80 13.42 -0.12
CA TRP A 935 -6.16 12.36 0.67
C TRP A 935 -6.75 12.24 2.09
N CYS A 936 -7.45 13.26 2.58
CA CYS A 936 -8.01 13.32 3.94
C CYS A 936 -9.33 12.54 4.00
N GLY A 937 -9.28 11.31 4.51
CA GLY A 937 -10.45 10.42 4.60
C GLY A 937 -11.61 11.02 5.41
N GLY A 938 -11.33 11.76 6.49
CA GLY A 938 -12.35 12.48 7.26
C GLY A 938 -13.03 13.59 6.45
N CYS A 939 -12.25 14.36 5.69
CA CYS A 939 -12.73 15.43 4.82
C CYS A 939 -13.65 14.89 3.70
N VAL A 940 -13.26 13.80 3.03
CA VAL A 940 -14.08 13.21 1.97
C VAL A 940 -15.39 12.63 2.53
N LYS A 941 -15.39 12.15 3.79
CA LYS A 941 -16.60 11.73 4.51
C LYS A 941 -17.49 12.91 4.97
N SER A 942 -16.96 14.11 5.17
CA SER A 942 -17.75 15.29 5.61
C SER A 942 -18.40 16.06 4.46
N ILE A 943 -17.95 15.89 3.21
CA ILE A 943 -18.52 16.54 2.01
C ILE A 943 -20.06 16.55 1.95
N PRO A 944 -20.79 15.43 2.21
CA PRO A 944 -22.26 15.44 2.16
C PRO A 944 -22.91 16.35 3.21
N LEU A 945 -22.33 16.42 4.42
CA LEU A 945 -22.78 17.30 5.49
C LEU A 945 -22.51 18.78 5.15
N MET A 946 -21.34 19.07 4.56
CA MET A 946 -20.99 20.42 4.13
C MET A 946 -21.86 20.88 2.95
N GLN A 947 -22.29 19.97 2.06
CA GLN A 947 -23.27 20.26 1.02
C GLN A 947 -24.68 20.51 1.61
N GLU A 948 -25.15 19.73 2.59
CA GLU A 948 -26.43 19.97 3.28
C GLU A 948 -26.44 21.35 3.96
N LEU A 949 -25.35 21.69 4.69
CA LEU A 949 -25.19 23.00 5.31
C LEU A 949 -25.14 24.12 4.26
N ALA A 950 -24.43 23.93 3.15
CA ALA A 950 -24.37 24.93 2.07
C ALA A 950 -25.77 25.21 1.48
N GLU A 951 -26.51 24.18 1.08
CA GLU A 951 -27.86 24.33 0.50
C GLU A 951 -28.83 25.02 1.47
N LYS A 952 -28.78 24.63 2.75
CA LYS A 952 -29.63 25.16 3.82
C LYS A 952 -29.36 26.64 4.15
N TYR A 953 -28.10 27.07 4.05
CA TYR A 953 -27.69 28.43 4.44
C TYR A 953 -27.48 29.38 3.25
N GLN A 954 -27.41 28.86 2.02
CA GLN A 954 -27.40 29.66 0.78
C GLN A 954 -28.62 30.60 0.70
N ALA A 955 -29.80 30.14 1.10
CA ALA A 955 -31.02 30.96 1.17
C ALA A 955 -30.96 32.08 2.23
N LYS A 956 -30.07 31.97 3.24
CA LYS A 956 -29.77 33.03 4.21
C LYS A 956 -28.63 33.97 3.75
N GLY A 957 -28.12 33.80 2.53
CA GLY A 957 -27.01 34.59 1.98
C GLY A 957 -25.61 34.18 2.44
N VAL A 958 -25.47 33.02 3.10
CA VAL A 958 -24.15 32.46 3.48
C VAL A 958 -23.46 31.86 2.27
N ILE A 959 -22.15 32.08 2.16
CA ILE A 959 -21.31 31.54 1.09
C ILE A 959 -20.36 30.48 1.65
N PHE A 960 -20.33 29.30 1.05
CA PHE A 960 -19.37 28.24 1.38
C PHE A 960 -18.28 28.18 0.31
N LEU A 961 -17.02 28.12 0.73
CA LEU A 961 -15.84 27.97 -0.13
C LEU A 961 -14.95 26.83 0.40
N GLY A 962 -14.66 25.84 -0.44
CA GLY A 962 -13.71 24.78 -0.10
C GLY A 962 -12.28 25.18 -0.49
N ILE A 963 -11.35 25.12 0.45
CA ILE A 963 -9.93 25.41 0.23
C ILE A 963 -9.17 24.09 0.29
N HIS A 964 -8.85 23.52 -0.87
CA HIS A 964 -8.05 22.29 -0.96
C HIS A 964 -6.57 22.60 -0.71
N THR A 965 -5.84 21.70 -0.08
CA THR A 965 -4.38 21.76 0.10
C THR A 965 -3.59 21.96 -1.22
N PRO A 966 -2.37 22.53 -1.21
CA PRO A 966 -1.62 22.86 -2.43
C PRO A 966 -1.23 21.68 -3.35
N ASP A 967 -1.31 20.43 -2.87
CA ASP A 967 -1.09 19.21 -3.64
C ASP A 967 -2.29 18.82 -4.55
N GLY A 968 -3.37 19.61 -4.54
CA GLY A 968 -4.61 19.32 -5.25
C GLY A 968 -4.47 19.31 -6.77
N ASP A 969 -5.01 18.27 -7.40
CA ASP A 969 -5.23 18.22 -8.85
C ASP A 969 -6.66 18.67 -9.19
N LEU A 970 -6.79 19.65 -10.10
CA LEU A 970 -8.08 20.22 -10.47
C LEU A 970 -9.06 19.19 -11.03
N ASP A 971 -8.59 18.21 -11.79
CA ASP A 971 -9.47 17.26 -12.49
C ASP A 971 -9.87 16.08 -11.59
N GLN A 972 -9.03 15.70 -10.62
CA GLN A 972 -9.41 14.85 -9.49
C GLN A 972 -10.47 15.53 -8.62
N ILE A 973 -10.31 16.81 -8.27
CA ILE A 973 -11.31 17.55 -7.48
C ILE A 973 -12.62 17.72 -8.28
N ARG A 974 -12.55 18.09 -9.57
CA ARG A 974 -13.74 18.15 -10.47
C ARG A 974 -14.40 16.79 -10.67
N LYS A 975 -13.65 15.69 -10.63
CA LYS A 975 -14.20 14.33 -10.64
C LYS A 975 -14.94 14.04 -9.34
N LEU A 976 -14.29 14.23 -8.18
CA LEU A 976 -14.91 14.00 -6.88
C LEU A 976 -16.21 14.82 -6.70
N LYS A 977 -16.19 16.09 -7.10
CA LYS A 977 -17.38 16.96 -7.07
C LYS A 977 -18.54 16.42 -7.90
N ARG A 978 -18.28 15.88 -9.10
CA ARG A 978 -19.29 15.21 -9.94
C ARG A 978 -19.76 13.87 -9.37
N GLU A 979 -18.89 13.12 -8.71
CA GLU A 979 -19.22 11.82 -8.12
C GLU A 979 -20.01 11.96 -6.80
N MET A 980 -19.76 13.03 -6.03
CA MET A 980 -20.43 13.33 -4.75
C MET A 980 -21.62 14.29 -4.87
N GLY A 981 -21.85 14.91 -6.03
CA GLY A 981 -22.86 15.96 -6.21
C GLY A 981 -22.54 17.28 -5.50
N TRP A 982 -21.26 17.54 -5.24
CA TRP A 982 -20.79 18.62 -4.37
C TRP A 982 -20.57 19.93 -5.14
N ASN A 983 -21.37 20.94 -4.82
CA ASN A 983 -21.50 22.18 -5.60
C ASN A 983 -20.74 23.37 -5.00
N THR A 984 -20.32 23.31 -3.74
CA THR A 984 -19.49 24.33 -3.07
C THR A 984 -18.32 24.77 -3.97
N ALA A 985 -18.11 26.07 -4.16
CA ALA A 985 -16.99 26.56 -4.98
C ALA A 985 -15.66 26.18 -4.31
N THR A 986 -14.72 25.63 -5.07
CA THR A 986 -13.48 25.07 -4.50
C THR A 986 -12.25 25.67 -5.16
N GLY A 987 -11.31 26.14 -4.35
CA GLY A 987 -9.98 26.58 -4.76
C GLY A 987 -8.89 25.61 -4.30
N ILE A 988 -7.74 25.62 -4.97
CA ILE A 988 -6.50 25.02 -4.48
C ILE A 988 -5.67 26.12 -3.84
N ASP A 989 -5.30 25.96 -2.57
CA ASP A 989 -4.48 26.91 -1.81
C ASP A 989 -3.10 27.08 -2.47
N ARG A 990 -2.55 28.29 -2.40
CA ARG A 990 -1.25 28.61 -3.01
C ARG A 990 -0.13 28.06 -2.14
N GLY A 991 0.63 27.11 -2.67
CA GLY A 991 1.78 26.50 -2.02
C GLY A 991 2.48 25.48 -2.94
N SER A 992 3.18 24.53 -2.34
CA SER A 992 3.86 23.41 -3.02
C SER A 992 3.71 22.06 -2.31
N SER A 993 3.12 22.02 -1.11
CA SER A 993 2.94 20.83 -0.28
C SER A 993 1.72 20.96 0.64
N VAL A 994 1.27 19.86 1.23
CA VAL A 994 0.13 19.82 2.18
C VAL A 994 0.29 20.78 3.37
N SER A 995 1.54 21.09 3.72
CA SER A 995 1.94 21.84 4.92
C SER A 995 2.30 23.31 4.67
N ASP A 996 2.34 23.79 3.44
CA ASP A 996 2.81 25.16 3.09
C ASP A 996 1.75 26.08 2.47
N GLY A 997 0.47 25.68 2.51
CA GLY A 997 -0.64 26.46 1.95
C GLY A 997 -0.72 27.87 2.56
N ALA A 998 -0.65 28.88 1.70
CA ALA A 998 -0.58 30.28 2.12
C ALA A 998 -1.85 30.75 2.83
N SER A 999 -3.02 30.28 2.40
CA SER A 999 -4.30 30.54 3.08
C SER A 999 -4.39 29.75 4.38
N ALA A 1000 -4.03 28.47 4.39
CA ALA A 1000 -4.01 27.63 5.59
C ALA A 1000 -3.10 28.23 6.68
N ALA A 1001 -1.90 28.66 6.32
CA ALA A 1001 -0.95 29.33 7.20
C ALA A 1001 -1.39 30.73 7.65
N ARG A 1002 -2.20 31.44 6.86
CA ARG A 1002 -2.83 32.72 7.27
C ARG A 1002 -3.95 32.48 8.29
N TYR A 1003 -4.84 31.53 8.03
CA TYR A 1003 -5.98 31.20 8.90
C TYR A 1003 -5.60 30.31 10.12
N SER A 1004 -4.30 30.10 10.36
CA SER A 1004 -3.76 29.29 11.47
C SER A 1004 -4.30 27.84 11.48
N VAL A 1005 -4.53 27.25 10.30
CA VAL A 1005 -5.02 25.88 10.14
C VAL A 1005 -3.96 24.87 10.58
N ARG A 1006 -4.29 24.03 11.59
CA ARG A 1006 -3.38 23.05 12.19
C ARG A 1006 -3.62 21.60 11.72
N GLY A 1007 -4.71 21.35 11.00
CA GLY A 1007 -5.11 20.01 10.54
C GLY A 1007 -6.33 20.06 9.62
N TYR A 1008 -6.69 18.92 9.03
CA TYR A 1008 -7.75 18.81 8.05
C TYR A 1008 -8.76 17.71 8.44
N PRO A 1009 -10.08 17.96 8.38
CA PRO A 1009 -10.72 19.21 7.96
C PRO A 1009 -10.61 20.32 9.01
N SER A 1010 -10.62 21.59 8.58
CA SER A 1010 -10.76 22.76 9.45
C SER A 1010 -11.78 23.74 8.89
N ILE A 1011 -12.74 24.17 9.71
CA ILE A 1011 -13.79 25.11 9.35
C ILE A 1011 -13.53 26.48 9.97
N ILE A 1012 -13.52 27.52 9.13
CA ILE A 1012 -13.55 28.93 9.55
C ILE A 1012 -14.92 29.51 9.21
N VAL A 1013 -15.54 30.26 10.12
CA VAL A 1013 -16.70 31.12 9.82
C VAL A 1013 -16.26 32.57 9.94
N ILE A 1014 -16.59 33.36 8.92
CA ILE A 1014 -16.31 34.79 8.80
C ILE A 1014 -17.66 35.53 8.80
N ASP A 1015 -17.79 36.58 9.62
CA ASP A 1015 -19.01 37.41 9.70
C ASP A 1015 -19.16 38.37 8.50
N ARG A 1016 -20.25 39.14 8.49
CA ARG A 1016 -20.58 40.08 7.40
C ARG A 1016 -19.57 41.23 7.28
N GLU A 1017 -18.96 41.59 8.41
CA GLU A 1017 -17.97 42.66 8.56
C GLU A 1017 -16.59 42.21 8.04
N GLY A 1018 -16.37 40.90 7.90
CA GLY A 1018 -15.14 40.30 7.43
C GLY A 1018 -14.16 39.91 8.53
N LYS A 1019 -14.66 39.61 9.74
CA LYS A 1019 -13.90 39.11 10.89
C LYS A 1019 -14.20 37.63 11.13
N ILE A 1020 -13.29 36.93 11.79
CA ILE A 1020 -13.46 35.51 12.09
C ILE A 1020 -14.40 35.36 13.30
N ALA A 1021 -15.57 34.77 13.06
CA ALA A 1021 -16.56 34.43 14.09
C ALA A 1021 -16.27 33.07 14.73
N PHE A 1022 -15.64 32.13 14.00
CA PHE A 1022 -15.29 30.80 14.49
C PHE A 1022 -14.08 30.21 13.74
N ASN A 1023 -13.26 29.40 14.41
CA ASN A 1023 -12.14 28.67 13.84
C ASN A 1023 -11.99 27.31 14.55
N SER A 1024 -12.26 26.19 13.85
CA SER A 1024 -12.16 24.85 14.45
C SER A 1024 -10.72 24.33 14.63
N GLY A 1025 -9.72 25.03 14.07
CA GLY A 1025 -8.30 24.72 14.25
C GLY A 1025 -7.67 25.37 15.47
N HIS A 1026 -8.41 26.23 16.18
CA HIS A 1026 -7.97 26.81 17.46
C HIS A 1026 -8.37 25.90 18.63
N GLU A 1027 -7.45 25.71 19.58
CA GLU A 1027 -7.73 24.96 20.80
C GLU A 1027 -8.59 25.85 21.73
N PRO A 1028 -9.72 25.35 22.28
CA PRO A 1028 -10.62 26.18 23.08
C PRO A 1028 -9.91 26.68 24.34
N GLN A 1029 -10.04 27.99 24.61
CA GLN A 1029 -9.39 28.65 25.76
C GLN A 1029 -9.82 28.06 27.11
N ASP A 1030 -11.06 27.57 27.19
CA ASP A 1030 -11.57 26.74 28.27
C ASP A 1030 -12.00 25.38 27.67
N LYS A 1031 -11.21 24.34 27.97
CA LYS A 1031 -11.46 22.97 27.51
C LYS A 1031 -12.64 22.32 28.22
N ASP A 1032 -12.84 22.61 29.49
CA ASP A 1032 -13.87 21.97 30.31
C ASP A 1032 -15.24 22.53 29.96
N ALA A 1033 -15.34 23.84 29.73
CA ALA A 1033 -16.52 24.46 29.13
C ALA A 1033 -16.81 23.89 27.74
N PHE A 1034 -15.81 23.75 26.87
CA PHE A 1034 -16.00 23.19 25.52
C PHE A 1034 -16.46 21.72 25.53
N MET A 1035 -15.86 20.88 26.37
CA MET A 1035 -16.25 19.47 26.50
C MET A 1035 -17.66 19.33 27.09
N LYS A 1036 -18.04 20.20 28.04
CA LYS A 1036 -19.40 20.29 28.58
C LYS A 1036 -20.41 20.76 27.52
N ASP A 1037 -20.03 21.73 26.69
CA ASP A 1037 -20.81 22.21 25.53
C ASP A 1037 -21.06 21.07 24.53
N LEU A 1038 -20.02 20.29 24.20
CA LEU A 1038 -20.12 19.12 23.32
C LEU A 1038 -20.97 18.00 23.94
N GLN A 1039 -20.85 17.74 25.25
CA GLN A 1039 -21.69 16.74 25.92
C GLN A 1039 -23.17 17.16 25.89
N GLN A 1040 -23.49 18.41 26.25
CA GLN A 1040 -24.87 18.92 26.18
C GLN A 1040 -25.42 18.88 24.74
N LEU A 1041 -24.56 19.16 23.74
CA LEU A 1041 -24.93 19.03 22.34
C LEU A 1041 -25.19 17.56 21.96
N ALA A 1042 -24.37 16.62 22.40
CA ALA A 1042 -24.57 15.18 22.18
C ALA A 1042 -25.88 14.68 22.81
N GLU A 1043 -26.14 15.05 24.06
CA GLU A 1043 -27.39 14.76 24.78
C GLU A 1043 -28.62 15.31 24.02
N SER A 1044 -28.55 16.57 23.56
CA SER A 1044 -29.63 17.20 22.78
C SER A 1044 -29.92 16.53 21.42
N LEU A 1045 -28.90 15.85 20.86
CA LEU A 1045 -28.98 15.13 19.59
C LEU A 1045 -29.27 13.63 19.77
N GLN A 1046 -29.50 13.17 21.01
CA GLN A 1046 -29.67 11.75 21.38
C GLN A 1046 -28.46 10.88 20.94
N ILE A 1047 -27.27 11.46 21.00
CA ILE A 1047 -26.00 10.77 20.77
C ILE A 1047 -25.50 10.23 22.11
N HIS A 1048 -25.18 8.94 22.18
CA HIS A 1048 -24.55 8.36 23.35
C HIS A 1048 -23.13 8.93 23.52
N TRP A 1049 -22.79 9.39 24.72
CA TRP A 1049 -21.50 9.98 25.06
C TRP A 1049 -20.95 9.32 26.33
N PRO A 1050 -19.66 8.93 26.40
CA PRO A 1050 -18.67 8.98 25.31
C PRO A 1050 -19.03 8.09 24.11
N LEU A 1051 -18.38 8.31 22.98
CA LEU A 1051 -18.58 7.49 21.78
C LEU A 1051 -17.92 6.11 21.93
N PRO A 1052 -18.46 5.05 21.29
CA PRO A 1052 -17.85 3.73 21.30
C PRO A 1052 -16.47 3.77 20.62
N GLU A 1053 -15.50 3.09 21.24
CA GLU A 1053 -14.09 3.12 20.86
C GLU A 1053 -13.82 2.46 19.48
N GLY A 1054 -12.72 2.90 18.86
CA GLY A 1054 -12.27 2.42 17.55
C GLY A 1054 -12.93 3.11 16.35
N ASP A 1055 -12.40 2.79 15.16
CA ASP A 1055 -12.67 3.48 13.88
C ASP A 1055 -14.03 3.07 13.26
N SER A 1056 -15.07 3.02 14.08
CA SER A 1056 -16.41 2.54 13.70
C SER A 1056 -17.18 3.56 12.86
N GLU A 1057 -17.94 3.07 11.87
CA GLU A 1057 -18.83 3.91 11.07
C GLU A 1057 -19.92 4.59 11.94
N VAL A 1058 -20.26 3.99 13.09
CA VAL A 1058 -21.18 4.55 14.09
C VAL A 1058 -20.57 5.78 14.78
N ALA A 1059 -19.35 5.67 15.33
CA ALA A 1059 -18.67 6.79 15.98
C ALA A 1059 -18.40 7.94 14.99
N GLN A 1060 -17.95 7.64 13.77
CA GLN A 1060 -17.77 8.64 12.72
C GLN A 1060 -19.08 9.38 12.37
N ASN A 1061 -20.20 8.65 12.21
CA ASN A 1061 -21.49 9.28 11.92
C ASN A 1061 -22.03 10.09 13.10
N ALA A 1062 -21.72 9.71 14.34
CA ALA A 1062 -22.05 10.50 15.53
C ALA A 1062 -21.23 11.79 15.59
N MET A 1063 -19.90 11.74 15.40
CA MET A 1063 -19.04 12.93 15.31
C MET A 1063 -19.50 13.86 14.19
N ASN A 1064 -19.86 13.34 13.01
CA ASN A 1064 -20.35 14.15 11.90
C ASN A 1064 -21.65 14.91 12.27
N LYS A 1065 -22.59 14.27 12.99
CA LYS A 1065 -23.79 14.95 13.49
C LYS A 1065 -23.46 16.03 14.52
N LEU A 1066 -22.55 15.72 15.46
CA LEU A 1066 -22.13 16.62 16.53
C LEU A 1066 -21.48 17.89 15.95
N PHE A 1067 -20.48 17.72 15.08
CA PHE A 1067 -19.83 18.82 14.37
C PHE A 1067 -20.82 19.57 13.47
N GLY A 1068 -21.71 18.88 12.76
CA GLY A 1068 -22.74 19.51 11.93
C GLY A 1068 -23.66 20.44 12.72
N ALA A 1069 -24.09 20.04 13.91
CA ALA A 1069 -24.89 20.87 14.80
C ALA A 1069 -24.08 22.03 15.43
N MET A 1070 -22.80 21.80 15.75
CA MET A 1070 -21.89 22.85 16.24
C MET A 1070 -21.65 23.92 15.17
N PHE A 1071 -21.25 23.54 13.96
CA PHE A 1071 -21.05 24.49 12.86
C PHE A 1071 -22.33 25.24 12.52
N ARG A 1072 -23.50 24.57 12.57
CA ARG A 1072 -24.79 25.21 12.43
C ARG A 1072 -25.01 26.32 13.47
N ARG A 1073 -24.70 26.05 14.75
CA ARG A 1073 -24.82 27.02 15.85
C ARG A 1073 -23.95 28.26 15.61
N GLU A 1074 -22.70 28.07 15.20
CA GLU A 1074 -21.78 29.20 14.97
C GLU A 1074 -22.11 29.99 13.68
N ILE A 1075 -22.67 29.35 12.65
CA ILE A 1075 -23.20 30.04 11.45
C ILE A 1075 -24.47 30.84 11.78
N ASP A 1076 -25.40 30.29 12.57
CA ASP A 1076 -26.59 31.03 13.02
C ASP A 1076 -26.19 32.24 13.88
N LYS A 1077 -25.22 32.11 14.81
CA LYS A 1077 -24.64 33.26 15.55
C LYS A 1077 -24.05 34.32 14.62
N ALA A 1078 -23.23 33.94 13.64
CA ALA A 1078 -22.62 34.86 12.68
C ALA A 1078 -23.66 35.59 11.80
N LEU A 1079 -24.86 35.02 11.65
CA LEU A 1079 -26.00 35.67 11.00
C LEU A 1079 -26.81 36.59 11.94
N GLU A 1080 -26.76 36.37 13.25
CA GLU A 1080 -27.40 37.21 14.27
C GLU A 1080 -26.58 38.46 14.63
N THR A 1081 -25.26 38.43 14.43
CA THR A 1081 -24.40 39.63 14.49
C THR A 1081 -24.93 40.71 13.55
N LYS A 1082 -25.51 41.77 14.11
CA LYS A 1082 -25.92 42.95 13.35
C LYS A 1082 -24.68 43.74 12.96
N GLY A 1083 -24.51 43.97 11.66
CA GLY A 1083 -23.60 44.99 11.17
C GLY A 1083 -23.96 46.35 11.76
N LYS A 1084 -22.93 47.11 12.13
CA LYS A 1084 -23.03 48.49 12.65
C LYS A 1084 -22.98 49.50 11.52
#